data_AF-A0AAD9SFS6-F1
#
_entry.id   AF-A0AAD9SFS6-F1
#
_cell.length_a   1.000
_cell.length_b   1.000
_cell.length_c   1.000
_cell.angle_alpha   90.00
_cell.angle_beta   90.00
_cell.angle_gamma   90.00
#
_symmetry.space_group_name_H-M   'P 1'
#
loop_
_entity.id
_entity.type
_entity.pdbx_description
1 polymer ?
#
loop_
_entity_poly.entity_id
_entity_poly.type
_entity_poly.pdbx_seq_one_letter_code
_entity_poly.pdbx_strand_id
1 'polypeptide(L)'
;MLKCIPALHDVPQIQDEEQRENLAAAAVILRQCEEMDQNEDSREGTDNFGPISSDHGVNFLDITKAILRTTTTSGSNGLTDAVGWLALRQEIYYAFSLGRSPQISLPYEQEKEASQVNKVILHTYQVAKWNYGDKTTQEWDRLRAQEKALETNCCSHFSPVLTRQADKSRGEVFPLVWYTSDGEVTATQHFILAKTVLTAENPHLEHNPDRGLSREAEHQTLGRWASINQFFGCDEPNFAYYPYGSALIKELGAIGQSQTYFRTHNLLTTGDSSKDLVGVPGLKWGSTDAYTEDTNGNPVYNFTIVDRIFDSYLAGNVKPYLQIGFMPLALASNPEPYFFEFDPAAGPDSIYTGWSHTPTDYEKWEQLVYQWAQHSVERYGLDEVNSWYWEVWNEPNIAYWNGTKEQFHELHDRAIAAVLRAVPTARVGGCEVAGGAAGSYLGDFLAHCASGTNYATGEIGTPLEFISFHAKGAPLWVNSTDSPNGGYVQMNISTQLRQIDEAFGVVASFPQYRSTPIVMGEYDPDGCAACTSQAYGYRNGLLYPAYTAASFMRAMSLATQRGVNLTGALTWAFEYEQTALLPNQTGFFDGFRVLSTHGIDKPVLNVHRMWGMMNGDMVSTNSSGQVSMDVVLNEGIRRGDTDVGAVATFDSSKESVYVFVWNYHDQDLDFPDSNVNIDIQDLPSAFLDSTAGLNLTHYRIDNDHSNSFSRWQAMGSPQAPSDEQYQELIQAGKLEALSQGETLLMPIDGKLSLGFSLPVRATSLLVLHNDKSASFV
;
A
#
# COMPACT_ATOMS: atom_id res chain seq x y z
N MET A 1 14.05 14.00 -46.08
CA MET A 1 14.96 15.11 -45.74
C MET A 1 16.44 14.76 -46.05
N LEU A 2 16.72 13.97 -47.10
CA LEU A 2 18.00 13.25 -47.28
C LEU A 2 18.67 13.55 -48.64
N LYS A 3 18.96 14.83 -48.91
CA LYS A 3 19.98 15.27 -49.90
C LYS A 3 21.17 15.97 -49.22
N CYS A 4 21.21 15.93 -47.89
CA CYS A 4 22.26 16.49 -47.05
C CYS A 4 23.21 15.32 -46.72
N ILE A 5 24.50 15.27 -47.02
CA ILE A 5 25.50 16.16 -47.59
C ILE A 5 26.54 15.15 -48.16
N PRO A 6 26.95 15.19 -49.44
CA PRO A 6 27.95 14.26 -49.98
C PRO A 6 29.22 14.15 -49.12
N ALA A 7 29.61 15.23 -48.43
CA ALA A 7 30.74 15.27 -47.51
C ALA A 7 30.63 14.32 -46.29
N LEU A 8 29.44 13.82 -45.94
CA LEU A 8 29.29 12.81 -44.87
C LEU A 8 29.79 11.41 -45.30
N HIS A 9 29.84 11.11 -46.61
CA HIS A 9 30.44 9.89 -47.13
C HIS A 9 31.98 9.94 -47.13
N ASP A 10 32.55 11.15 -47.22
CA ASP A 10 33.98 11.37 -47.38
C ASP A 10 34.69 11.72 -46.06
N VAL A 11 33.99 11.70 -44.92
CA VAL A 11 34.52 12.12 -43.60
C VAL A 11 35.88 11.49 -43.24
N PRO A 12 36.16 10.19 -43.50
CA PRO A 12 37.47 9.60 -43.21
C PRO A 12 38.63 10.20 -44.04
N GLN A 13 38.34 10.90 -45.13
CA GLN A 13 39.32 11.49 -46.05
C GLN A 13 39.52 13.00 -45.83
N ILE A 14 38.68 13.64 -44.99
CA ILE A 14 38.75 15.08 -44.70
C ILE A 14 39.92 15.34 -43.74
N GLN A 15 40.88 16.15 -44.19
CA GLN A 15 42.06 16.53 -43.40
C GLN A 15 41.81 17.77 -42.52
N ASP A 16 40.74 18.53 -42.79
CA ASP A 16 40.37 19.71 -42.01
C ASP A 16 39.62 19.31 -40.73
N GLU A 17 40.18 19.69 -39.57
CA GLU A 17 39.69 19.30 -38.25
C GLU A 17 38.36 20.01 -37.92
N GLU A 18 38.23 21.31 -38.24
CA GLU A 18 37.01 22.08 -37.99
C GLU A 18 35.82 21.56 -38.82
N GLN A 19 36.06 21.24 -40.10
CA GLN A 19 35.04 20.62 -40.94
C GLN A 19 34.63 19.24 -40.43
N ARG A 20 35.57 18.44 -39.90
CA ARG A 20 35.26 17.14 -39.28
C ARG A 20 34.40 17.29 -38.03
N GLU A 21 34.72 18.24 -37.15
CA GLU A 21 33.95 18.46 -35.91
C GLU A 21 32.50 18.88 -36.21
N ASN A 22 32.32 19.79 -37.19
CA ASN A 22 31.00 20.24 -37.62
C ASN A 22 30.19 19.11 -38.28
N LEU A 23 30.82 18.26 -39.09
CA LEU A 23 30.18 17.09 -39.69
C LEU A 23 29.82 16.03 -38.64
N ALA A 24 30.64 15.87 -37.60
CA ALA A 24 30.36 14.99 -36.47
C ALA A 24 29.13 15.45 -35.67
N ALA A 25 29.06 16.75 -35.36
CA ALA A 25 27.89 17.33 -34.71
C ALA A 25 26.63 17.19 -35.56
N ALA A 26 26.72 17.47 -36.87
CA ALA A 26 25.60 17.29 -37.79
C ALA A 26 25.15 15.81 -37.86
N ALA A 27 26.08 14.85 -37.89
CA ALA A 27 25.74 13.43 -37.94
C ALA A 27 24.97 12.97 -36.69
N VAL A 28 25.39 13.36 -35.49
CA VAL A 28 24.72 13.00 -34.23
C VAL A 28 23.34 13.68 -34.08
N ILE A 29 23.19 14.91 -34.57
CA ILE A 29 21.89 15.60 -34.61
C ILE A 29 20.94 14.91 -35.61
N LEU A 30 21.43 14.63 -36.82
CA LEU A 30 20.61 13.99 -37.86
C LEU A 30 20.23 12.56 -37.50
N ARG A 31 21.09 11.85 -36.77
CA ARG A 31 20.79 10.54 -36.20
C ARG A 31 19.54 10.59 -35.30
N GLN A 32 19.42 11.62 -34.44
CA GLN A 32 18.21 11.82 -33.63
C GLN A 32 16.94 11.93 -34.48
N CYS A 33 17.03 12.58 -35.65
CA CYS A 33 15.89 12.72 -36.57
C CYS A 33 15.59 11.42 -37.33
N GLU A 34 16.60 10.72 -37.86
CA GLU A 34 16.44 9.40 -38.50
C GLU A 34 15.70 8.44 -37.56
N GLU A 35 16.05 8.48 -36.29
CA GLU A 35 15.55 7.55 -35.30
C GLU A 35 14.20 7.98 -34.67
N MET A 36 13.75 9.22 -34.86
CA MET A 36 12.37 9.64 -34.57
C MET A 36 11.39 9.14 -35.65
N ASP A 37 11.82 9.11 -36.91
CA ASP A 37 10.98 8.76 -38.07
C ASP A 37 10.73 7.24 -38.20
N GLN A 38 11.65 6.37 -37.73
CA GLN A 38 11.49 4.91 -37.80
C GLN A 38 10.26 4.36 -37.03
N ASN A 39 9.66 5.14 -36.14
CA ASN A 39 8.44 4.77 -35.41
C ASN A 39 7.14 4.96 -36.22
N GLU A 40 7.16 5.67 -37.36
CA GLU A 40 5.97 5.85 -38.21
C GLU A 40 5.84 4.76 -39.30
N ASP A 41 6.95 4.30 -39.88
CA ASP A 41 6.95 3.37 -41.02
C ASP A 41 6.67 1.89 -40.67
N SER A 42 6.58 1.54 -39.39
CA SER A 42 6.25 0.16 -38.95
C SER A 42 4.75 -0.11 -38.77
N ARG A 43 3.89 0.87 -39.12
CA ARG A 43 2.43 0.75 -39.07
C ARG A 43 1.79 0.87 -40.45
N GLU A 44 2.16 0.04 -41.42
CA GLU A 44 1.28 -0.37 -42.54
C GLU A 44 2.02 -1.33 -43.52
N GLY A 45 1.40 -2.47 -43.86
CA GLY A 45 1.65 -3.14 -45.16
C GLY A 45 2.12 -4.59 -45.16
N THR A 46 1.18 -5.50 -45.40
CA THR A 46 1.35 -6.90 -45.82
C THR A 46 1.92 -7.03 -47.24
N ASP A 47 2.78 -8.05 -47.45
CA ASP A 47 3.13 -8.79 -48.68
C ASP A 47 3.08 -8.08 -50.07
N ASN A 48 4.25 -7.90 -50.71
CA ASN A 48 4.50 -8.42 -52.07
C ASN A 48 5.97 -8.28 -52.53
N PHE A 49 6.47 -9.33 -53.20
CA PHE A 49 7.78 -9.39 -53.87
C PHE A 49 7.87 -8.48 -55.12
N GLY A 50 8.95 -7.70 -55.23
CA GLY A 50 9.38 -6.96 -56.43
C GLY A 50 10.90 -6.72 -56.42
N PRO A 51 11.56 -6.51 -57.58
CA PRO A 51 13.01 -6.65 -57.71
C PRO A 51 13.78 -5.48 -57.09
N ILE A 52 14.91 -5.84 -56.49
CA ILE A 52 15.93 -5.01 -55.82
C ILE A 52 16.23 -3.74 -56.62
N SER A 53 15.76 -2.59 -56.13
CA SER A 53 16.26 -1.27 -56.51
C SER A 53 17.31 -0.80 -55.51
N SER A 54 18.46 -0.36 -56.01
CA SER A 54 19.59 0.16 -55.29
C SER A 54 19.33 1.55 -54.72
N ASP A 55 18.66 1.64 -53.57
CA ASP A 55 18.60 2.85 -52.76
C ASP A 55 19.14 2.53 -51.36
N HIS A 56 20.45 2.67 -51.18
CA HIS A 56 21.05 2.57 -49.84
C HIS A 56 20.81 3.89 -49.12
N GLY A 57 19.83 3.90 -48.21
CA GLY A 57 19.66 4.97 -47.23
C GLY A 57 20.96 5.19 -46.44
N VAL A 58 21.23 6.43 -46.07
CA VAL A 58 22.42 6.82 -45.31
C VAL A 58 22.25 6.34 -43.86
N ASN A 59 23.07 5.40 -43.40
CA ASN A 59 23.09 4.93 -42.02
C ASN A 59 23.93 5.89 -41.15
N PHE A 60 23.28 6.78 -40.39
CA PHE A 60 23.98 7.78 -39.58
C PHE A 60 24.72 7.18 -38.38
N LEU A 61 24.33 5.99 -37.91
CA LEU A 61 25.06 5.23 -36.90
C LEU A 61 26.43 4.77 -37.44
N ASP A 62 26.51 4.30 -38.68
CA ASP A 62 27.78 3.89 -39.30
C ASP A 62 28.70 5.08 -39.59
N ILE A 63 28.13 6.24 -39.94
CA ILE A 63 28.88 7.50 -40.06
C ILE A 63 29.41 7.92 -38.69
N THR A 64 28.58 7.91 -37.65
CA THR A 64 28.99 8.26 -36.28
C THR A 64 30.11 7.32 -35.79
N LYS A 65 30.00 6.01 -36.03
CA LYS A 65 31.06 5.04 -35.73
C LYS A 65 32.35 5.32 -36.51
N ALA A 66 32.25 5.67 -37.79
CA ALA A 66 33.41 6.00 -38.61
C ALA A 66 34.14 7.24 -38.08
N ILE A 67 33.39 8.27 -37.69
CA ILE A 67 33.92 9.51 -37.11
C ILE A 67 34.66 9.21 -35.79
N LEU A 68 34.02 8.51 -34.85
CA LEU A 68 34.61 8.17 -33.54
C LEU A 68 35.87 7.31 -33.63
N ARG A 69 36.05 6.54 -34.71
CA ARG A 69 37.28 5.74 -34.94
C ARG A 69 38.46 6.60 -35.41
N THR A 70 38.19 7.72 -36.09
CA THR A 70 39.21 8.56 -36.74
C THR A 70 39.75 9.69 -35.87
N THR A 71 39.21 9.87 -34.67
CA THR A 71 39.54 10.96 -33.75
C THR A 71 40.64 10.60 -32.74
N THR A 72 41.25 9.43 -32.88
CA THR A 72 42.18 8.81 -31.92
C THR A 72 43.63 9.32 -31.95
N THR A 73 43.94 10.47 -32.57
CA THR A 73 45.35 10.88 -32.80
C THR A 73 45.74 12.29 -32.39
N SER A 74 44.82 13.11 -31.90
CA SER A 74 45.13 14.47 -31.45
C SER A 74 44.33 14.76 -30.19
N GLY A 75 45.01 15.07 -29.08
CA GLY A 75 44.36 15.40 -27.81
C GLY A 75 43.63 16.74 -27.85
N SER A 76 42.47 16.79 -28.51
CA SER A 76 41.61 17.96 -28.58
C SER A 76 40.41 17.81 -27.65
N ASN A 77 40.45 18.52 -26.51
CA ASN A 77 39.24 18.90 -25.78
C ASN A 77 38.39 19.78 -26.70
N GLY A 78 37.44 19.19 -27.42
CA GLY A 78 36.71 19.83 -28.53
C GLY A 78 35.27 19.34 -28.71
N LEU A 79 34.58 19.86 -29.72
CA LEU A 79 33.20 19.51 -30.08
C LEU A 79 33.05 18.00 -30.36
N THR A 80 34.13 17.38 -30.86
CA THR A 80 34.23 15.93 -31.09
C THR A 80 34.00 15.09 -29.82
N ASP A 81 34.52 15.51 -28.67
CA ASP A 81 34.31 14.80 -27.41
C ASP A 81 32.85 14.86 -26.96
N ALA A 82 32.24 16.04 -27.09
CA ALA A 82 30.83 16.25 -26.78
C ALA A 82 29.94 15.37 -27.67
N VAL A 83 30.28 15.25 -28.96
CA VAL A 83 29.63 14.35 -29.92
C VAL A 83 29.74 12.90 -29.47
N GLY A 84 30.91 12.44 -29.04
CA GLY A 84 31.09 11.07 -28.54
C GLY A 84 30.20 10.73 -27.35
N TRP A 85 30.16 11.61 -26.34
CA TRP A 85 29.31 11.44 -25.17
C TRP A 85 27.81 11.57 -25.47
N LEU A 86 27.42 12.41 -26.43
CA LEU A 86 26.04 12.50 -26.89
C LEU A 86 25.61 11.24 -27.67
N ALA A 87 26.45 10.77 -28.58
CA ALA A 87 26.21 9.56 -29.36
C ALA A 87 26.12 8.31 -28.48
N LEU A 88 26.94 8.23 -27.43
CA LEU A 88 26.87 7.15 -26.44
C LEU A 88 25.55 7.17 -25.67
N ARG A 89 25.12 8.34 -25.18
CA ARG A 89 23.82 8.49 -24.50
C ARG A 89 22.64 8.09 -25.40
N GLN A 90 22.62 8.57 -26.64
CA GLN A 90 21.62 8.13 -27.63
C GLN A 90 21.63 6.60 -27.77
N GLU A 91 22.80 6.00 -27.95
CA GLU A 91 22.92 4.55 -28.12
C GLU A 91 22.40 3.75 -26.92
N ILE A 92 22.59 4.23 -25.70
CA ILE A 92 22.01 3.62 -24.50
C ILE A 92 20.48 3.59 -24.61
N TYR A 93 19.84 4.74 -24.93
CA TYR A 93 18.39 4.79 -25.09
C TYR A 93 17.89 3.88 -26.21
N TYR A 94 18.60 3.79 -27.33
CA TYR A 94 18.25 2.86 -28.43
C TYR A 94 18.41 1.41 -28.06
N ALA A 95 19.48 1.05 -27.36
CA ALA A 95 19.71 -0.31 -26.90
C ALA A 95 18.53 -0.80 -26.05
N PHE A 96 18.05 0.03 -25.12
CA PHE A 96 16.88 -0.28 -24.30
C PHE A 96 15.57 -0.28 -25.09
N SER A 97 15.34 0.72 -25.94
CA SER A 97 14.08 0.85 -26.70
C SER A 97 13.89 -0.26 -27.74
N LEU A 98 14.98 -0.71 -28.36
CA LEU A 98 14.97 -1.74 -29.41
C LEU A 98 15.35 -3.14 -28.88
N GLY A 99 15.70 -3.26 -27.60
CA GLY A 99 16.13 -4.53 -27.01
C GLY A 99 17.37 -5.13 -27.67
N ARG A 100 18.37 -4.31 -28.03
CA ARG A 100 19.58 -4.75 -28.75
C ARG A 100 20.85 -4.32 -28.04
N SER A 101 21.93 -5.07 -28.27
CA SER A 101 23.25 -4.68 -27.76
C SER A 101 23.68 -3.32 -28.36
N PRO A 102 24.20 -2.39 -27.54
CA PRO A 102 24.83 -1.16 -27.99
C PRO A 102 25.99 -1.43 -28.97
N GLN A 103 26.14 -0.57 -29.97
CA GLN A 103 27.10 -0.75 -31.07
C GLN A 103 28.18 0.34 -31.15
N ILE A 104 28.11 1.39 -30.33
CA ILE A 104 29.10 2.48 -30.29
C ILE A 104 30.11 2.23 -29.19
N SER A 105 31.40 2.22 -29.54
CA SER A 105 32.50 2.14 -28.57
C SER A 105 33.27 3.45 -28.55
N LEU A 106 33.62 3.93 -27.36
CA LEU A 106 34.53 5.08 -27.22
C LEU A 106 35.99 4.61 -27.22
N PRO A 107 36.94 5.47 -27.62
CA PRO A 107 38.36 5.21 -27.45
C PRO A 107 38.76 5.10 -25.97
N TYR A 108 39.70 4.20 -25.66
CA TYR A 108 40.16 3.92 -24.29
C TYR A 108 40.67 5.15 -23.51
N GLU A 109 41.34 6.08 -24.18
CA GLU A 109 41.85 7.30 -23.53
C GLU A 109 40.70 8.21 -23.05
N GLN A 110 39.62 8.30 -23.83
CA GLN A 110 38.43 9.08 -23.50
C GLN A 110 37.65 8.46 -22.33
N GLU A 111 37.65 7.14 -22.20
CA GLU A 111 37.06 6.45 -21.05
C GLU A 111 37.84 6.74 -19.75
N LYS A 112 39.17 6.80 -19.83
CA LYS A 112 40.05 7.02 -18.67
C LYS A 112 39.95 8.43 -18.11
N GLU A 113 39.80 9.42 -18.98
CA GLU A 113 39.70 10.85 -18.61
C GLU A 113 38.25 11.32 -18.37
N ALA A 114 37.28 10.40 -18.39
CA ALA A 114 35.87 10.71 -18.22
C ALA A 114 35.58 11.42 -16.88
N SER A 115 34.70 12.44 -16.95
CA SER A 115 34.12 13.08 -15.77
C SER A 115 33.29 12.08 -14.95
N GLN A 116 32.97 12.44 -13.70
CA GLN A 116 32.16 11.58 -12.82
C GLN A 116 30.78 11.24 -13.43
N VAL A 117 30.13 12.22 -14.08
CA VAL A 117 28.88 12.01 -14.84
C VAL A 117 29.09 11.02 -15.99
N ASN A 118 30.16 11.19 -16.76
CA ASN A 118 30.46 10.35 -17.91
C ASN A 118 30.83 8.91 -17.52
N LYS A 119 31.44 8.70 -16.34
CA LYS A 119 31.67 7.36 -15.78
C LYS A 119 30.37 6.63 -15.47
N VAL A 120 29.34 7.34 -15.00
CA VAL A 120 28.00 6.78 -14.80
C VAL A 120 27.37 6.40 -16.14
N ILE A 121 27.46 7.27 -17.15
CA ILE A 121 26.96 6.97 -18.51
C ILE A 121 27.66 5.74 -19.10
N LEU A 122 29.00 5.65 -18.98
CA LEU A 122 29.77 4.46 -19.40
C LEU A 122 29.30 3.20 -18.70
N HIS A 123 29.05 3.28 -17.39
CA HIS A 123 28.56 2.15 -16.62
C HIS A 123 27.21 1.66 -17.16
N THR A 124 26.25 2.56 -17.37
CA THR A 124 24.95 2.23 -17.97
C THR A 124 25.08 1.62 -19.36
N TYR A 125 26.01 2.12 -20.19
CA TYR A 125 26.35 1.51 -21.48
C TYR A 125 26.87 0.07 -21.33
N GLN A 126 27.78 -0.18 -20.40
CA GLN A 126 28.31 -1.52 -20.14
C GLN A 126 27.22 -2.47 -19.63
N VAL A 127 26.31 -1.98 -18.77
CA VAL A 127 25.13 -2.74 -18.32
C VAL A 127 24.22 -3.09 -19.48
N ALA A 128 23.89 -2.14 -20.36
CA ALA A 128 23.08 -2.42 -21.55
C ALA A 128 23.77 -3.44 -22.48
N LYS A 129 25.09 -3.35 -22.63
CA LYS A 129 25.87 -4.29 -23.43
C LYS A 129 25.88 -5.70 -22.86
N TRP A 130 25.99 -5.83 -21.54
CA TRP A 130 25.87 -7.10 -20.84
C TRP A 130 24.45 -7.68 -20.96
N ASN A 131 23.41 -6.88 -20.68
CA ASN A 131 22.02 -7.31 -20.65
C ASN A 131 21.55 -7.87 -22.01
N TYR A 132 21.91 -7.18 -23.10
CA TYR A 132 21.56 -7.57 -24.47
C TYR A 132 22.68 -8.30 -25.21
N GLY A 133 23.70 -8.77 -24.49
CA GLY A 133 24.90 -9.40 -25.04
C GLY A 133 25.12 -10.80 -24.48
N ASP A 134 26.27 -10.99 -23.83
CA ASP A 134 26.72 -12.29 -23.31
C ASP A 134 26.01 -12.69 -22.02
N LYS A 135 25.47 -11.72 -21.26
CA LYS A 135 24.70 -11.88 -20.02
C LYS A 135 25.36 -12.83 -19.00
N THR A 136 26.68 -12.81 -18.94
CA THR A 136 27.45 -13.72 -18.08
C THR A 136 27.40 -13.28 -16.61
N THR A 137 27.34 -14.25 -15.69
CA THR A 137 27.34 -13.98 -14.24
C THR A 137 28.60 -13.23 -13.77
N GLN A 138 29.76 -13.60 -14.31
CA GLN A 138 31.03 -12.96 -13.96
C GLN A 138 31.06 -11.47 -14.32
N GLU A 139 30.51 -11.11 -15.48
CA GLU A 139 30.44 -9.70 -15.89
C GLU A 139 29.40 -8.92 -15.08
N TRP A 140 28.29 -9.56 -14.69
CA TRP A 140 27.35 -8.97 -13.75
C TRP A 140 28.01 -8.63 -12.41
N ASP A 141 28.80 -9.55 -11.84
CA ASP A 141 29.51 -9.32 -10.56
C ASP A 141 30.47 -8.11 -10.68
N ARG A 142 31.20 -8.02 -11.80
CA ARG A 142 32.10 -6.90 -12.09
C ARG A 142 31.32 -5.58 -12.19
N LEU A 143 30.19 -5.57 -12.89
CA LEU A 143 29.33 -4.40 -13.07
C LEU A 143 28.73 -3.96 -11.73
N ARG A 144 28.28 -4.88 -10.88
CA ARG A 144 27.77 -4.55 -9.54
C ARG A 144 28.82 -3.97 -8.62
N ALA A 145 30.04 -4.51 -8.66
CA ALA A 145 31.15 -3.92 -7.91
C ALA A 145 31.46 -2.49 -8.38
N GLN A 146 31.40 -2.25 -9.70
CA GLN A 146 31.57 -0.94 -10.29
C GLN A 146 30.42 0.02 -9.92
N GLU A 147 29.17 -0.46 -9.92
CA GLU A 147 28.00 0.30 -9.51
C GLU A 147 28.14 0.80 -8.07
N LYS A 148 28.48 -0.09 -7.12
CA LYS A 148 28.68 0.27 -5.71
C LYS A 148 29.78 1.31 -5.52
N ALA A 149 30.87 1.19 -6.29
CA ALA A 149 31.94 2.17 -6.29
C ALA A 149 31.48 3.53 -6.85
N LEU A 150 30.64 3.56 -7.88
CA LEU A 150 30.08 4.81 -8.42
C LEU A 150 29.06 5.44 -7.47
N GLU A 151 28.22 4.63 -6.81
CA GLU A 151 27.26 5.10 -5.81
C GLU A 151 27.98 5.86 -4.69
N THR A 152 29.06 5.26 -4.18
CA THR A 152 29.84 5.81 -3.06
C THR A 152 30.63 7.06 -3.46
N ASN A 153 31.32 7.02 -4.60
CA ASN A 153 32.32 8.03 -4.98
C ASN A 153 31.80 9.15 -5.89
N CYS A 154 30.60 9.01 -6.44
CA CYS A 154 30.03 9.93 -7.43
C CYS A 154 28.59 10.30 -7.07
N CYS A 155 27.67 9.32 -7.08
CA CYS A 155 26.24 9.62 -6.98
C CYS A 155 25.81 10.12 -5.60
N SER A 156 26.52 9.73 -4.52
CA SER A 156 26.31 10.24 -3.16
C SER A 156 26.41 11.77 -3.03
N HIS A 157 27.07 12.43 -3.99
CA HIS A 157 27.20 13.89 -4.03
C HIS A 157 26.08 14.60 -4.80
N PHE A 158 25.23 13.86 -5.52
CA PHE A 158 24.10 14.43 -6.29
C PHE A 158 22.85 14.51 -5.42
N SER A 159 22.79 15.51 -4.55
CA SER A 159 21.62 15.73 -3.69
C SER A 159 20.59 16.62 -4.40
N PRO A 160 19.29 16.25 -4.42
CA PRO A 160 18.26 17.09 -5.00
C PRO A 160 18.06 18.37 -4.17
N VAL A 161 17.87 19.50 -4.85
CA VAL A 161 17.58 20.81 -4.26
C VAL A 161 16.09 20.97 -3.95
N LEU A 162 15.24 20.23 -4.67
CA LEU A 162 13.80 20.17 -4.44
C LEU A 162 13.31 18.77 -4.77
N THR A 163 12.48 18.21 -3.90
CA THR A 163 11.72 16.99 -4.16
C THR A 163 10.27 17.25 -3.80
N ARG A 164 9.37 17.05 -4.76
CA ARG A 164 7.92 17.21 -4.58
C ARG A 164 7.19 16.05 -5.24
N GLN A 165 6.22 15.48 -4.55
CA GLN A 165 5.37 14.42 -5.10
C GLN A 165 4.47 14.94 -6.22
N ALA A 166 4.02 14.03 -7.09
CA ALA A 166 3.10 14.34 -8.17
C ALA A 166 1.77 14.87 -7.61
N ASP A 167 1.33 16.03 -8.08
CA ASP A 167 0.00 16.56 -7.75
C ASP A 167 -1.00 16.19 -8.85
N LYS A 168 -1.72 15.07 -8.64
CA LYS A 168 -2.72 14.58 -9.58
C LYS A 168 -3.86 15.58 -9.80
N SER A 169 -4.17 16.44 -8.82
CA SER A 169 -5.20 17.48 -8.96
C SER A 169 -4.81 18.54 -9.99
N ARG A 170 -3.52 18.67 -10.28
CA ARG A 170 -2.95 19.58 -11.28
C ARG A 170 -2.61 18.88 -12.59
N GLY A 171 -3.01 17.62 -12.75
CA GLY A 171 -2.66 16.79 -13.91
C GLY A 171 -1.21 16.31 -13.91
N GLU A 172 -0.50 16.40 -12.79
CA GLU A 172 0.88 15.92 -12.70
C GLU A 172 0.90 14.42 -12.44
N VAL A 173 1.58 13.68 -13.31
CA VAL A 173 1.67 12.21 -13.24
C VAL A 173 2.95 11.74 -12.56
N PHE A 174 4.02 12.54 -12.61
CA PHE A 174 5.34 12.20 -12.09
C PHE A 174 5.78 13.18 -10.99
N PRO A 175 6.58 12.71 -10.01
CA PRO A 175 7.17 13.59 -9.01
C PRO A 175 8.12 14.60 -9.68
N LEU A 176 8.22 15.78 -9.07
CA LEU A 176 9.15 16.83 -9.47
C LEU A 176 10.41 16.75 -8.60
N VAL A 177 11.56 16.51 -9.23
CA VAL A 177 12.87 16.51 -8.56
C VAL A 177 13.80 17.47 -9.29
N TRP A 178 14.36 18.44 -8.57
CA TRP A 178 15.34 19.38 -9.11
C TRP A 178 16.73 19.10 -8.55
N TYR A 179 17.72 19.16 -9.42
CA TYR A 179 19.14 19.05 -9.07
C TYR A 179 19.84 20.38 -9.35
N THR A 180 21.09 20.51 -8.90
CA THR A 180 21.84 21.76 -9.07
C THR A 180 22.32 21.96 -10.51
N SER A 181 22.42 20.88 -11.29
CA SER A 181 22.79 20.93 -12.71
C SER A 181 22.20 19.80 -13.55
N ASP A 182 22.08 20.02 -14.86
CA ASP A 182 21.62 19.02 -15.84
C ASP A 182 22.53 17.78 -15.89
N GLY A 183 23.81 17.94 -15.55
CA GLY A 183 24.77 16.84 -15.47
C GLY A 183 24.42 15.85 -14.36
N GLU A 184 24.00 16.36 -13.19
CA GLU A 184 23.51 15.53 -12.07
C GLU A 184 22.22 14.82 -12.45
N VAL A 185 21.26 15.52 -13.08
CA VAL A 185 20.03 14.89 -13.58
C VAL A 185 20.35 13.74 -14.53
N THR A 186 21.23 14.00 -15.51
CA THR A 186 21.64 13.00 -16.50
C THR A 186 22.29 11.79 -15.83
N ALA A 187 23.23 12.02 -14.91
CA ALA A 187 23.91 10.95 -14.18
C ALA A 187 22.92 10.13 -13.36
N THR A 188 22.07 10.77 -12.56
CA THR A 188 21.07 10.09 -11.73
C THR A 188 20.12 9.24 -12.57
N GLN A 189 19.61 9.76 -13.69
CA GLN A 189 18.75 8.98 -14.58
C GLN A 189 19.45 7.73 -15.13
N HIS A 190 20.68 7.87 -15.62
CA HIS A 190 21.45 6.76 -16.16
C HIS A 190 21.85 5.75 -15.08
N PHE A 191 22.17 6.22 -13.88
CA PHE A 191 22.50 5.39 -12.73
C PHE A 191 21.30 4.55 -12.28
N ILE A 192 20.13 5.18 -12.14
CA ILE A 192 18.88 4.49 -11.81
C ILE A 192 18.58 3.43 -12.87
N LEU A 193 18.68 3.77 -14.16
CA LEU A 193 18.45 2.82 -15.25
C LEU A 193 19.38 1.61 -15.18
N ALA A 194 20.69 1.83 -14.97
CA ALA A 194 21.67 0.76 -14.82
C ALA A 194 21.35 -0.14 -13.62
N LYS A 195 21.04 0.48 -12.48
CA LYS A 195 20.68 -0.20 -11.24
C LYS A 195 19.44 -1.06 -11.42
N THR A 196 18.38 -0.50 -11.98
CA THR A 196 17.15 -1.25 -12.27
C THR A 196 17.43 -2.50 -13.11
N VAL A 197 18.24 -2.39 -14.17
CA VAL A 197 18.56 -3.53 -15.03
C VAL A 197 19.38 -4.58 -14.29
N LEU A 198 20.44 -4.18 -13.59
CA LEU A 198 21.27 -5.13 -12.85
C LEU A 198 20.51 -5.81 -11.69
N THR A 199 19.60 -5.09 -11.02
CA THR A 199 18.72 -5.66 -9.99
C THR A 199 17.75 -6.67 -10.60
N ALA A 200 17.04 -6.28 -11.67
CA ALA A 200 16.01 -7.11 -12.28
C ALA A 200 16.59 -8.39 -12.92
N GLU A 201 17.78 -8.30 -13.48
CA GLU A 201 18.42 -9.37 -14.24
C GLU A 201 19.49 -10.11 -13.43
N ASN A 202 19.43 -10.04 -12.10
CA ASN A 202 20.42 -10.66 -11.22
C ASN A 202 20.48 -12.19 -11.42
N PRO A 203 21.57 -12.73 -11.98
CA PRO A 203 21.68 -14.15 -12.32
C PRO A 203 21.79 -15.06 -11.08
N HIS A 204 22.06 -14.48 -9.91
CA HIS A 204 22.12 -15.22 -8.64
C HIS A 204 20.74 -15.45 -8.01
N LEU A 205 19.65 -15.00 -8.63
CA LEU A 205 18.29 -15.21 -8.14
C LEU A 205 17.64 -16.48 -8.68
N GLU A 206 17.99 -16.93 -9.89
CA GLU A 206 17.22 -17.98 -10.57
C GLU A 206 17.38 -19.37 -9.93
N HIS A 207 18.45 -19.63 -9.15
CA HIS A 207 18.76 -20.96 -8.58
C HIS A 207 19.23 -20.96 -7.11
N ASN A 208 18.90 -19.92 -6.33
CA ASN A 208 19.47 -19.77 -5.00
C ASN A 208 18.51 -20.21 -3.87
N PRO A 209 18.89 -21.18 -3.02
CA PRO A 209 18.13 -21.51 -1.81
C PRO A 209 18.28 -20.47 -0.69
N ASP A 210 19.23 -19.53 -0.80
CA ASP A 210 19.45 -18.46 0.16
C ASP A 210 18.57 -17.23 -0.14
N ARG A 211 17.48 -17.10 0.64
CA ARG A 211 16.50 -16.01 0.53
C ARG A 211 17.06 -14.63 0.87
N GLY A 212 18.28 -14.53 1.40
CA GLY A 212 18.91 -13.25 1.70
C GLY A 212 19.13 -12.39 0.46
N LEU A 213 19.57 -12.99 -0.64
CA LEU A 213 19.84 -12.28 -1.90
C LEU A 213 18.56 -11.87 -2.64
N SER A 214 17.49 -12.68 -2.54
CA SER A 214 16.16 -12.31 -3.06
C SER A 214 15.59 -11.10 -2.30
N ARG A 215 15.71 -11.08 -0.97
CA ARG A 215 15.30 -9.93 -0.14
C ARG A 215 16.14 -8.68 -0.41
N GLU A 216 17.43 -8.83 -0.70
CA GLU A 216 18.31 -7.70 -1.05
C GLU A 216 17.98 -7.12 -2.45
N ALA A 217 17.53 -7.96 -3.40
CA ALA A 217 17.04 -7.51 -4.70
C ALA A 217 15.64 -6.85 -4.59
N GLU A 218 14.71 -7.44 -3.83
CA GLU A 218 13.43 -6.82 -3.44
C GLU A 218 13.66 -5.48 -2.73
N HIS A 219 14.72 -5.35 -1.94
CA HIS A 219 15.09 -4.12 -1.26
C HIS A 219 15.50 -2.99 -2.21
N GLN A 220 16.15 -3.30 -3.33
CA GLN A 220 16.51 -2.27 -4.33
C GLN A 220 15.28 -1.72 -5.07
N THR A 221 14.11 -2.32 -4.84
CA THR A 221 12.81 -1.83 -5.28
C THR A 221 11.90 -1.41 -4.13
N LEU A 222 12.34 -1.51 -2.86
CA LEU A 222 11.54 -1.08 -1.71
C LEU A 222 11.38 0.44 -1.77
N GLY A 223 10.13 0.84 -1.92
CA GLY A 223 9.75 2.25 -1.95
C GLY A 223 9.72 2.89 -0.57
N ARG A 224 9.22 4.11 -0.55
CA ARG A 224 8.89 4.83 0.67
C ARG A 224 7.91 4.02 1.53
N TRP A 225 7.99 4.15 2.85
CA TRP A 225 6.96 3.69 3.78
C TRP A 225 5.60 4.24 3.36
N ALA A 226 4.79 3.37 2.78
CA ALA A 226 3.40 3.60 2.47
C ALA A 226 2.60 2.76 3.47
N SER A 227 2.20 3.38 4.58
CA SER A 227 1.36 2.68 5.53
C SER A 227 0.06 2.26 4.84
N ILE A 228 -0.38 1.04 5.13
CA ILE A 228 -1.67 0.48 4.70
C ILE A 228 -2.69 0.44 5.86
N ASN A 229 -2.33 1.00 7.02
CA ASN A 229 -3.09 0.90 8.28
C ASN A 229 -4.11 2.03 8.54
N GLN A 230 -4.31 2.92 7.57
CA GLN A 230 -5.11 4.14 7.66
C GLN A 230 -6.61 3.92 7.38
N PHE A 231 -7.05 2.66 7.39
CA PHE A 231 -8.42 2.28 7.09
C PHE A 231 -9.05 1.58 8.30
N PHE A 232 -10.20 2.07 8.74
CA PHE A 232 -10.98 1.51 9.84
C PHE A 232 -12.44 1.37 9.44
N GLY A 233 -13.22 0.58 10.17
CA GLY A 233 -14.64 0.46 9.90
C GLY A 233 -15.44 -0.37 10.89
N CYS A 234 -16.76 -0.34 10.72
CA CYS A 234 -17.72 -1.09 11.53
C CYS A 234 -19.05 -1.29 10.80
N ASP A 235 -19.89 -2.19 11.29
CA ASP A 235 -21.21 -2.42 10.70
C ASP A 235 -22.18 -1.25 10.98
N GLU A 236 -21.94 -0.49 12.05
CA GLU A 236 -22.89 0.45 12.63
C GLU A 236 -22.48 1.92 12.42
N PRO A 237 -23.00 2.61 11.39
CA PRO A 237 -22.55 3.96 11.04
C PRO A 237 -22.93 5.00 12.08
N ASN A 238 -24.03 4.76 12.81
CA ASN A 238 -24.60 5.75 13.72
C ASN A 238 -23.75 6.00 14.97
N PHE A 239 -22.89 5.06 15.38
CA PHE A 239 -21.98 5.28 16.51
C PHE A 239 -21.02 6.45 16.27
N ALA A 240 -20.73 6.80 15.00
CA ALA A 240 -19.87 7.92 14.63
C ALA A 240 -20.19 9.26 15.34
N TYR A 241 -21.47 9.51 15.62
CA TYR A 241 -21.94 10.74 16.27
C TYR A 241 -22.36 10.57 17.73
N TYR A 242 -22.11 9.40 18.32
CA TYR A 242 -22.24 9.20 19.75
C TYR A 242 -20.95 9.66 20.48
N PRO A 243 -21.01 9.94 21.80
CA PRO A 243 -19.88 10.51 22.53
C PRO A 243 -18.55 9.75 22.40
N TYR A 244 -18.55 8.43 22.58
CA TYR A 244 -17.31 7.64 22.50
C TYR A 244 -16.90 7.39 21.06
N GLY A 245 -17.85 7.11 20.17
CA GLY A 245 -17.56 6.98 18.74
C GLY A 245 -16.95 8.26 18.15
N SER A 246 -17.51 9.43 18.45
CA SER A 246 -16.96 10.72 17.99
C SER A 246 -15.57 11.00 18.55
N ALA A 247 -15.29 10.61 19.79
CA ALA A 247 -13.96 10.73 20.38
C ALA A 247 -12.95 9.80 19.67
N LEU A 248 -13.33 8.55 19.42
CA LEU A 248 -12.49 7.57 18.74
C LEU A 248 -12.21 7.98 17.29
N ILE A 249 -13.19 8.49 16.55
CA ILE A 249 -12.97 9.01 15.18
C ILE A 249 -11.88 10.09 15.14
N LYS A 250 -11.91 11.05 16.08
CA LYS A 250 -10.87 12.10 16.18
C LYS A 250 -9.50 11.52 16.48
N GLU A 251 -9.45 10.50 17.33
CA GLU A 251 -8.22 9.81 17.66
C GLU A 251 -7.65 9.06 16.44
N LEU A 252 -8.50 8.35 15.68
CA LEU A 252 -8.10 7.66 14.46
C LEU A 252 -7.56 8.61 13.38
N GLY A 253 -8.16 9.80 13.23
CA GLY A 253 -7.67 10.83 12.31
C GLY A 253 -6.38 11.53 12.75
N ALA A 254 -5.92 11.29 13.99
CA ALA A 254 -4.70 11.86 14.56
C ALA A 254 -3.52 10.86 14.67
N ILE A 255 -3.72 9.58 14.33
CA ILE A 255 -2.72 8.51 14.51
C ILE A 255 -1.43 8.74 13.70
N GLY A 256 -1.51 9.37 12.53
CA GLY A 256 -0.36 9.54 11.65
C GLY A 256 -0.56 10.63 10.61
N GLN A 257 0.39 10.73 9.68
CA GLN A 257 0.38 11.76 8.63
C GLN A 257 -0.50 11.40 7.42
N SER A 258 -0.78 10.10 7.24
CA SER A 258 -1.63 9.62 6.15
C SER A 258 -3.09 9.97 6.44
N GLN A 259 -3.83 10.28 5.37
CA GLN A 259 -5.28 10.49 5.47
C GLN A 259 -5.96 9.20 5.93
N THR A 260 -6.65 9.25 7.07
CA THR A 260 -7.47 8.16 7.59
C THR A 260 -8.81 8.09 6.86
N TYR A 261 -9.28 6.88 6.60
CA TYR A 261 -10.59 6.59 6.02
C TYR A 261 -11.42 5.67 6.93
N PHE A 262 -12.74 5.84 6.90
CA PHE A 262 -13.67 5.05 7.70
C PHE A 262 -14.79 4.46 6.85
N ARG A 263 -14.93 3.13 6.88
CA ARG A 263 -15.93 2.35 6.14
C ARG A 263 -17.04 1.89 7.06
N THR A 264 -18.29 2.03 6.63
CA THR A 264 -19.43 1.56 7.43
C THR A 264 -20.54 0.94 6.61
N HIS A 265 -21.19 -0.07 7.20
CA HIS A 265 -22.41 -0.64 6.63
C HIS A 265 -23.63 0.26 6.87
N ASN A 266 -24.80 -0.19 6.42
CA ASN A 266 -26.10 0.36 6.82
C ASN A 266 -26.30 1.87 6.51
N LEU A 267 -25.58 2.43 5.54
CA LEU A 267 -25.74 3.84 5.16
C LEU A 267 -27.06 4.12 4.43
N LEU A 268 -27.71 3.10 3.87
CA LEU A 268 -28.98 3.21 3.14
C LEU A 268 -30.15 2.40 3.75
N THR A 269 -29.95 1.75 4.91
CA THR A 269 -31.03 0.98 5.56
C THR A 269 -32.08 1.87 6.23
N THR A 270 -33.31 1.35 6.28
CA THR A 270 -34.46 2.02 6.91
C THR A 270 -34.58 1.63 8.38
N GLY A 271 -34.82 2.60 9.26
CA GLY A 271 -35.04 2.39 10.69
C GLY A 271 -36.50 2.07 11.05
N ASP A 272 -36.71 1.47 12.22
CA ASP A 272 -38.05 1.16 12.73
C ASP A 272 -38.71 2.42 13.33
N SER A 273 -39.34 3.23 12.47
CA SER A 273 -40.07 4.43 12.88
C SER A 273 -41.28 4.13 13.77
N SER A 274 -41.82 2.91 13.75
CA SER A 274 -42.92 2.52 14.64
C SER A 274 -42.51 2.41 16.11
N LYS A 275 -41.20 2.34 16.37
CA LYS A 275 -40.59 2.24 17.70
C LYS A 275 -39.66 3.42 18.03
N ASP A 276 -39.65 4.47 17.20
CA ASP A 276 -38.74 5.62 17.32
C ASP A 276 -37.23 5.22 17.28
N LEU A 277 -36.87 4.23 16.46
CA LEU A 277 -35.50 3.67 16.40
C LEU A 277 -34.69 4.09 15.14
N VAL A 278 -35.14 5.11 14.41
CA VAL A 278 -34.40 5.65 13.26
C VAL A 278 -33.11 6.33 13.75
N GLY A 279 -31.97 5.93 13.19
CA GLY A 279 -30.65 6.47 13.58
C GLY A 279 -30.15 6.00 14.95
N VAL A 280 -30.74 4.93 15.51
CA VAL A 280 -30.24 4.30 16.73
C VAL A 280 -29.38 3.10 16.34
N PRO A 281 -28.08 3.07 16.68
CA PRO A 281 -27.23 1.91 16.42
C PRO A 281 -27.50 0.78 17.41
N GLY A 282 -27.33 -0.45 16.93
CA GLY A 282 -27.29 -1.67 17.72
C GLY A 282 -26.24 -2.61 17.15
N LEU A 283 -25.96 -3.74 17.80
CA LEU A 283 -24.97 -4.69 17.26
C LEU A 283 -25.41 -5.20 15.89
N LYS A 284 -24.51 -5.10 14.91
CA LYS A 284 -24.73 -5.39 13.48
C LYS A 284 -25.79 -4.50 12.80
N TRP A 285 -26.20 -3.39 13.41
CA TRP A 285 -27.33 -2.59 12.93
C TRP A 285 -27.12 -1.08 12.98
N GLY A 286 -27.57 -0.41 11.93
CA GLY A 286 -27.76 1.04 11.86
C GLY A 286 -28.83 1.39 10.85
N SER A 287 -29.18 2.67 10.78
CA SER A 287 -30.15 3.19 9.79
C SER A 287 -29.99 4.69 9.58
N THR A 288 -30.42 5.15 8.41
CA THR A 288 -30.35 6.58 8.03
C THR A 288 -31.64 7.13 7.44
N ASP A 289 -32.55 6.26 6.97
CA ASP A 289 -33.74 6.64 6.19
C ASP A 289 -33.39 7.51 4.97
N ALA A 290 -32.22 7.30 4.37
CA ALA A 290 -31.79 8.01 3.16
C ALA A 290 -32.80 7.91 2.00
N TYR A 291 -33.59 6.84 1.97
CA TYR A 291 -34.66 6.59 1.00
C TYR A 291 -35.92 6.08 1.67
N THR A 292 -37.05 6.71 1.33
CA THR A 292 -38.41 6.23 1.59
C THR A 292 -39.29 6.51 0.36
N GLU A 293 -40.54 6.09 0.38
CA GLU A 293 -41.51 6.44 -0.67
C GLU A 293 -42.75 7.08 -0.07
N ASP A 294 -43.31 8.07 -0.80
CA ASP A 294 -44.61 8.63 -0.45
C ASP A 294 -45.76 7.63 -0.74
N THR A 295 -47.00 8.02 -0.42
CA THR A 295 -48.17 7.15 -0.64
C THR A 295 -48.45 6.84 -2.11
N ASN A 296 -47.83 7.55 -3.05
CA ASN A 296 -47.95 7.33 -4.49
C ASN A 296 -46.77 6.50 -5.05
N GLY A 297 -45.82 6.09 -4.20
CA GLY A 297 -44.61 5.37 -4.61
C GLY A 297 -43.52 6.28 -5.19
N ASN A 298 -43.59 7.60 -4.97
CA ASN A 298 -42.51 8.51 -5.39
C ASN A 298 -41.37 8.48 -4.37
N PRO A 299 -40.09 8.46 -4.82
CA PRO A 299 -38.94 8.57 -3.93
C PRO A 299 -38.96 9.83 -3.05
N VAL A 300 -38.62 9.65 -1.78
CA VAL A 300 -38.36 10.72 -0.81
C VAL A 300 -36.96 10.50 -0.23
N TYR A 301 -36.08 11.48 -0.43
CA TYR A 301 -34.69 11.44 0.01
C TYR A 301 -34.48 12.26 1.28
N ASN A 302 -33.81 11.69 2.29
CA ASN A 302 -33.48 12.39 3.52
C ASN A 302 -32.06 12.07 4.00
N PHE A 303 -31.11 12.95 3.70
CA PHE A 303 -29.71 12.75 4.03
C PHE A 303 -29.32 13.27 5.43
N THR A 304 -30.27 13.64 6.29
CA THR A 304 -29.96 14.28 7.59
C THR A 304 -29.06 13.41 8.48
N ILE A 305 -29.32 12.11 8.57
CA ILE A 305 -28.52 11.20 9.40
C ILE A 305 -27.18 10.87 8.72
N VAL A 306 -27.19 10.69 7.40
CA VAL A 306 -25.97 10.51 6.61
C VAL A 306 -25.02 11.71 6.80
N ASP A 307 -25.56 12.93 6.73
CA ASP A 307 -24.81 14.16 6.99
C ASP A 307 -24.21 14.16 8.39
N ARG A 308 -24.97 13.75 9.41
CA ARG A 308 -24.46 13.68 10.78
C ARG A 308 -23.30 12.70 10.94
N ILE A 309 -23.35 11.57 10.23
CA ILE A 309 -22.27 10.58 10.22
C ILE A 309 -21.03 11.17 9.56
N PHE A 310 -21.16 11.74 8.37
CA PHE A 310 -20.03 12.28 7.61
C PHE A 310 -19.43 13.55 8.23
N ASP A 311 -20.26 14.44 8.78
CA ASP A 311 -19.80 15.58 9.56
C ASP A 311 -18.93 15.13 10.74
N SER A 312 -19.27 14.00 11.38
CA SER A 312 -18.49 13.43 12.50
C SER A 312 -17.14 12.90 12.04
N TYR A 313 -17.08 12.23 10.87
CA TYR A 313 -15.82 11.80 10.26
C TYR A 313 -14.93 12.99 9.92
N LEU A 314 -15.45 13.96 9.15
CA LEU A 314 -14.69 15.10 8.67
C LEU A 314 -14.21 15.99 9.82
N ALA A 315 -15.01 16.16 10.88
CA ALA A 315 -14.59 16.87 12.09
C ALA A 315 -13.41 16.20 12.81
N GLY A 316 -13.19 14.90 12.59
CA GLY A 316 -12.04 14.15 13.07
C GLY A 316 -10.89 14.03 12.07
N ASN A 317 -10.91 14.75 10.94
CA ASN A 317 -9.95 14.56 9.84
C ASN A 317 -9.97 13.13 9.26
N VAL A 318 -11.13 12.48 9.29
CA VAL A 318 -11.37 11.16 8.73
C VAL A 318 -12.27 11.28 7.52
N LYS A 319 -11.94 10.58 6.44
CA LYS A 319 -12.69 10.63 5.19
C LYS A 319 -13.59 9.41 5.00
N PRO A 320 -14.79 9.57 4.43
CA PRO A 320 -15.63 8.44 4.07
C PRO A 320 -14.95 7.44 3.11
N TYR A 321 -15.02 6.16 3.48
CA TYR A 321 -15.00 5.04 2.55
C TYR A 321 -16.44 4.52 2.48
N LEU A 322 -17.18 4.91 1.45
CA LEU A 322 -18.62 4.68 1.39
C LEU A 322 -18.91 3.31 0.85
N GLN A 323 -19.62 2.50 1.64
CA GLN A 323 -20.37 1.38 1.12
C GLN A 323 -21.78 1.85 0.73
N ILE A 324 -22.10 1.76 -0.55
CA ILE A 324 -23.43 2.00 -1.10
C ILE A 324 -24.29 0.76 -0.79
N GLY A 325 -24.98 0.79 0.35
CA GLY A 325 -25.86 -0.27 0.84
C GLY A 325 -26.26 -0.10 2.31
N PHE A 326 -27.09 -0.97 2.89
CA PHE A 326 -27.84 -2.04 2.21
C PHE A 326 -29.19 -1.53 1.67
N MET A 327 -30.06 -2.42 1.22
CA MET A 327 -31.28 -2.03 0.51
C MET A 327 -32.28 -1.32 1.44
N PRO A 328 -32.79 -0.12 1.09
CA PRO A 328 -33.89 0.52 1.83
C PRO A 328 -35.15 -0.35 1.85
N LEU A 329 -35.93 -0.28 2.94
CA LEU A 329 -37.13 -1.10 3.13
C LEU A 329 -38.14 -0.98 1.97
N ALA A 330 -38.40 0.25 1.53
CA ALA A 330 -39.36 0.51 0.45
C ALA A 330 -38.90 0.00 -0.92
N LEU A 331 -37.60 -0.21 -1.09
CA LEU A 331 -36.99 -0.63 -2.36
C LEU A 331 -36.64 -2.12 -2.39
N ALA A 332 -36.63 -2.82 -1.25
CA ALA A 332 -36.32 -4.24 -1.17
C ALA A 332 -37.38 -5.12 -1.86
N SER A 333 -36.96 -6.06 -2.69
CA SER A 333 -37.85 -6.98 -3.42
C SER A 333 -38.55 -8.01 -2.54
N ASN A 334 -37.94 -8.34 -1.40
CA ASN A 334 -38.52 -9.18 -0.37
C ASN A 334 -38.21 -8.59 1.01
N PRO A 335 -39.01 -7.60 1.48
CA PRO A 335 -38.68 -6.81 2.65
C PRO A 335 -38.93 -7.53 3.98
N GLU A 336 -39.74 -8.60 4.05
CA GLU A 336 -40.21 -9.15 5.32
C GLU A 336 -39.55 -10.50 5.68
N PRO A 337 -39.02 -10.67 6.91
CA PRO A 337 -38.81 -9.63 7.93
C PRO A 337 -37.68 -8.67 7.52
N TYR A 338 -37.78 -7.38 7.86
CA TYR A 338 -36.70 -6.40 7.60
C TYR A 338 -35.78 -6.18 8.80
N PHE A 339 -36.38 -6.10 9.98
CA PHE A 339 -35.68 -5.89 11.25
C PHE A 339 -35.37 -7.23 11.91
N PHE A 340 -34.23 -7.30 12.59
CA PHE A 340 -33.79 -8.47 13.34
C PHE A 340 -33.32 -8.09 14.74
N GLU A 341 -33.26 -9.08 15.62
CA GLU A 341 -32.54 -9.01 16.88
C GLU A 341 -31.27 -9.84 16.75
N PHE A 342 -30.13 -9.26 17.15
CA PHE A 342 -28.83 -9.93 17.10
C PHE A 342 -28.50 -10.52 18.46
N ASP A 343 -28.12 -11.80 18.48
CA ASP A 343 -27.57 -12.47 19.66
C ASP A 343 -26.07 -12.71 19.44
N PRO A 344 -25.19 -12.01 20.18
CA PRO A 344 -23.73 -12.19 20.12
C PRO A 344 -23.25 -13.64 20.28
N ALA A 345 -23.98 -14.47 21.01
CA ALA A 345 -23.62 -15.86 21.24
C ALA A 345 -24.11 -16.81 20.13
N ALA A 346 -25.16 -16.45 19.40
CA ALA A 346 -25.73 -17.26 18.33
C ALA A 346 -24.99 -17.07 16.99
N GLY A 347 -24.35 -15.92 16.80
CA GLY A 347 -23.62 -15.61 15.57
C GLY A 347 -24.44 -14.78 14.55
N PRO A 348 -23.88 -14.50 13.37
CA PRO A 348 -24.44 -13.56 12.42
C PRO A 348 -25.58 -14.12 11.55
N ASP A 349 -25.93 -15.40 11.66
CA ASP A 349 -26.89 -16.03 10.73
C ASP A 349 -28.30 -15.40 10.76
N SER A 350 -28.68 -14.73 11.85
CA SER A 350 -29.98 -14.07 11.99
C SER A 350 -30.08 -12.70 11.32
N ILE A 351 -28.97 -12.12 10.83
CA ILE A 351 -28.98 -10.73 10.35
C ILE A 351 -29.51 -10.61 8.92
N TYR A 352 -29.39 -11.66 8.11
CA TYR A 352 -29.72 -11.66 6.68
C TYR A 352 -31.24 -11.62 6.46
N THR A 353 -31.77 -10.41 6.41
CA THR A 353 -33.21 -10.10 6.36
C THR A 353 -33.51 -9.24 5.13
N GLY A 354 -34.66 -8.56 5.08
CA GLY A 354 -35.15 -7.86 3.90
C GLY A 354 -34.18 -6.88 3.25
N TRP A 355 -33.27 -6.27 4.02
CA TRP A 355 -32.24 -5.36 3.52
C TRP A 355 -31.21 -6.02 2.59
N SER A 356 -31.08 -7.36 2.62
CA SER A 356 -30.09 -8.12 1.83
C SER A 356 -30.56 -8.48 0.42
N HIS A 357 -31.82 -8.16 0.09
CA HIS A 357 -32.44 -8.52 -1.18
C HIS A 357 -32.19 -7.48 -2.28
N THR A 358 -32.40 -7.92 -3.52
CA THR A 358 -32.35 -7.07 -4.72
C THR A 358 -33.36 -5.92 -4.65
N PRO A 359 -33.15 -4.82 -5.41
CA PRO A 359 -34.17 -3.77 -5.51
C PRO A 359 -35.39 -4.26 -6.31
N THR A 360 -36.58 -3.73 -6.01
CA THR A 360 -37.78 -3.88 -6.85
C THR A 360 -37.67 -3.11 -8.16
N ASP A 361 -36.85 -2.05 -8.17
CA ASP A 361 -36.67 -1.13 -9.29
C ASP A 361 -35.21 -0.62 -9.32
N TYR A 362 -34.47 -1.01 -10.36
CA TYR A 362 -33.08 -0.63 -10.54
C TYR A 362 -32.88 0.83 -10.98
N GLU A 363 -33.89 1.47 -11.60
CA GLU A 363 -33.82 2.89 -11.94
C GLU A 363 -33.99 3.75 -10.68
N LYS A 364 -34.88 3.35 -9.76
CA LYS A 364 -34.99 3.99 -8.44
C LYS A 364 -33.72 3.82 -7.61
N TRP A 365 -33.08 2.65 -7.67
CA TRP A 365 -31.75 2.43 -7.06
C TRP A 365 -30.69 3.39 -7.63
N GLU A 366 -30.56 3.43 -8.96
CA GLU A 366 -29.62 4.33 -9.64
C GLU A 366 -29.87 5.79 -9.26
N GLN A 367 -31.14 6.20 -9.22
CA GLN A 367 -31.51 7.57 -8.88
C GLN A 367 -31.22 7.91 -7.42
N LEU A 368 -31.44 6.99 -6.47
CA LEU A 368 -31.03 7.16 -5.07
C LEU A 368 -29.53 7.44 -4.96
N VAL A 369 -28.70 6.61 -5.60
CA VAL A 369 -27.25 6.77 -5.56
C VAL A 369 -26.83 8.12 -6.15
N TYR A 370 -27.43 8.51 -7.28
CA TYR A 370 -27.14 9.80 -7.92
C TYR A 370 -27.52 10.99 -7.03
N GLN A 371 -28.71 10.97 -6.42
CA GLN A 371 -29.16 12.04 -5.53
C GLN A 371 -28.27 12.14 -4.30
N TRP A 372 -27.79 11.02 -3.76
CA TRP A 372 -26.88 11.01 -2.64
C TRP A 372 -25.49 11.58 -2.98
N ALA A 373 -24.92 11.14 -4.11
CA ALA A 373 -23.64 11.66 -4.59
C ALA A 373 -23.72 13.16 -4.91
N GLN A 374 -24.80 13.60 -5.58
CA GLN A 374 -25.05 15.01 -5.86
C GLN A 374 -25.19 15.84 -4.57
N HIS A 375 -26.00 15.38 -3.61
CA HIS A 375 -26.15 16.05 -2.30
C HIS A 375 -24.81 16.18 -1.58
N SER A 376 -23.98 15.14 -1.63
CA SER A 376 -22.64 15.17 -1.03
C SER A 376 -21.76 16.25 -1.67
N VAL A 377 -21.80 16.39 -2.99
CA VAL A 377 -21.07 17.48 -3.71
C VAL A 377 -21.60 18.85 -3.32
N GLU A 378 -22.92 19.02 -3.24
CA GLU A 378 -23.56 20.27 -2.87
C GLU A 378 -23.20 20.71 -1.45
N ARG A 379 -23.06 19.76 -0.51
CA ARG A 379 -22.75 20.02 0.90
C ARG A 379 -21.25 20.19 1.18
N TYR A 380 -20.41 19.28 0.68
CA TYR A 380 -18.99 19.18 1.06
C TYR A 380 -18.04 19.73 -0.02
N GLY A 381 -18.55 19.96 -1.23
CA GLY A 381 -17.75 20.41 -2.38
C GLY A 381 -17.11 19.25 -3.16
N LEU A 382 -16.93 19.47 -4.47
CA LEU A 382 -16.45 18.44 -5.39
C LEU A 382 -15.06 17.90 -5.02
N ASP A 383 -14.14 18.78 -4.61
CA ASP A 383 -12.76 18.38 -4.27
C ASP A 383 -12.71 17.43 -3.07
N GLU A 384 -13.54 17.69 -2.06
CA GLU A 384 -13.65 16.81 -0.90
C GLU A 384 -14.24 15.46 -1.29
N VAL A 385 -15.38 15.47 -2.00
CA VAL A 385 -16.08 14.24 -2.40
C VAL A 385 -15.27 13.39 -3.38
N ASN A 386 -14.48 14.00 -4.26
CA ASN A 386 -13.53 13.32 -5.15
C ASN A 386 -12.45 12.54 -4.38
N SER A 387 -12.20 12.90 -3.13
CA SER A 387 -11.19 12.23 -2.32
C SER A 387 -11.70 11.01 -1.56
N TRP A 388 -13.01 10.75 -1.59
CA TRP A 388 -13.66 9.62 -0.92
C TRP A 388 -13.58 8.34 -1.77
N TYR A 389 -13.79 7.19 -1.13
CA TYR A 389 -13.95 5.90 -1.81
C TYR A 389 -15.43 5.57 -1.97
N TRP A 390 -15.82 5.08 -3.13
CA TRP A 390 -17.18 4.66 -3.44
C TRP A 390 -17.20 3.19 -3.83
N GLU A 391 -17.82 2.37 -3.00
CA GLU A 391 -17.90 0.92 -3.11
C GLU A 391 -19.36 0.49 -3.10
N VAL A 392 -19.72 -0.55 -3.86
CA VAL A 392 -21.11 -1.04 -3.91
C VAL A 392 -21.22 -2.37 -3.18
N TRP A 393 -22.05 -2.37 -2.13
CA TRP A 393 -22.47 -3.54 -1.36
C TRP A 393 -21.38 -4.30 -0.58
N ASN A 394 -21.79 -5.12 0.40
CA ASN A 394 -20.89 -5.98 1.16
C ASN A 394 -20.97 -7.45 0.72
N GLU A 395 -19.84 -8.13 0.59
CA GLU A 395 -19.74 -9.60 0.51
C GLU A 395 -20.83 -10.26 -0.37
N PRO A 396 -20.96 -9.87 -1.65
CA PRO A 396 -22.04 -10.31 -2.53
C PRO A 396 -21.98 -11.80 -2.89
N ASN A 397 -20.95 -12.51 -2.43
CA ASN A 397 -20.75 -13.94 -2.58
C ASN A 397 -21.38 -14.78 -1.45
N ILE A 398 -21.88 -14.17 -0.38
CA ILE A 398 -22.57 -14.85 0.72
C ILE A 398 -23.93 -14.19 1.04
N ALA A 399 -24.57 -14.58 2.14
CA ALA A 399 -25.94 -14.20 2.49
C ALA A 399 -26.20 -12.69 2.70
N TYR A 400 -25.15 -11.84 2.66
CA TYR A 400 -25.33 -10.38 2.53
C TYR A 400 -26.01 -9.99 1.22
N TRP A 401 -26.02 -10.84 0.19
CA TRP A 401 -26.71 -10.63 -1.08
C TRP A 401 -27.61 -11.80 -1.44
N ASN A 402 -28.91 -11.53 -1.57
CA ASN A 402 -29.93 -12.52 -1.98
C ASN A 402 -30.37 -12.34 -3.45
N GLY A 403 -29.42 -12.08 -4.35
CA GLY A 403 -29.61 -12.05 -5.80
C GLY A 403 -28.58 -12.93 -6.53
N THR A 404 -28.65 -12.99 -7.86
CA THR A 404 -27.62 -13.64 -8.68
C THR A 404 -26.38 -12.76 -8.82
N LYS A 405 -25.26 -13.33 -9.34
CA LYS A 405 -24.06 -12.55 -9.67
C LYS A 405 -24.35 -11.47 -10.72
N GLU A 406 -25.16 -11.81 -11.72
CA GLU A 406 -25.55 -10.89 -12.79
C GLU A 406 -26.41 -9.73 -12.25
N GLN A 407 -27.31 -10.02 -11.31
CA GLN A 407 -28.08 -8.98 -10.62
C GLN A 407 -27.17 -8.09 -9.77
N PHE A 408 -26.13 -8.64 -9.15
CA PHE A 408 -25.13 -7.85 -8.46
C PHE A 408 -24.33 -6.96 -9.43
N HIS A 409 -23.91 -7.49 -10.59
CA HIS A 409 -23.25 -6.69 -11.62
C HIS A 409 -24.13 -5.54 -12.11
N GLU A 410 -25.45 -5.77 -12.29
CA GLU A 410 -26.38 -4.69 -12.64
C GLU A 410 -26.52 -3.64 -11.52
N LEU A 411 -26.64 -4.08 -10.26
CA LEU A 411 -26.69 -3.18 -9.10
C LEU A 411 -25.44 -2.30 -9.03
N HIS A 412 -24.27 -2.92 -9.20
CA HIS A 412 -22.96 -2.31 -9.18
C HIS A 412 -22.81 -1.29 -10.31
N ASP A 413 -23.02 -1.70 -11.56
CA ASP A 413 -22.85 -0.83 -12.73
C ASP A 413 -23.72 0.42 -12.67
N ARG A 414 -24.97 0.27 -12.23
CA ARG A 414 -25.90 1.40 -12.06
C ARG A 414 -25.47 2.34 -10.94
N ALA A 415 -25.04 1.81 -9.79
CA ALA A 415 -24.51 2.64 -8.72
C ALA A 415 -23.26 3.41 -9.15
N ILE A 416 -22.31 2.75 -9.85
CA ILE A 416 -21.10 3.41 -10.36
C ILE A 416 -21.44 4.48 -11.41
N ALA A 417 -22.34 4.19 -12.35
CA ALA A 417 -22.79 5.17 -13.34
C ALA A 417 -23.45 6.39 -12.68
N ALA A 418 -24.25 6.16 -11.62
CA ALA A 418 -24.87 7.23 -10.84
C ALA A 418 -23.85 8.09 -10.09
N VAL A 419 -22.86 7.49 -9.43
CA VAL A 419 -21.77 8.23 -8.77
C VAL A 419 -20.99 9.05 -9.80
N LEU A 420 -20.55 8.46 -10.90
CA LEU A 420 -19.75 9.14 -11.93
C LEU A 420 -20.54 10.25 -12.66
N ARG A 421 -21.87 10.15 -12.72
CA ARG A 421 -22.72 11.23 -13.23
C ARG A 421 -22.69 12.48 -12.34
N ALA A 422 -22.57 12.31 -11.03
CA ALA A 422 -22.45 13.42 -10.07
C ALA A 422 -20.99 13.85 -9.81
N VAL A 423 -20.06 12.89 -9.85
CA VAL A 423 -18.64 13.04 -9.48
C VAL A 423 -17.78 12.34 -10.55
N PRO A 424 -17.49 13.00 -11.69
CA PRO A 424 -16.88 12.34 -12.85
C PRO A 424 -15.50 11.71 -12.63
N THR A 425 -14.79 12.11 -11.57
CA THR A 425 -13.45 11.62 -11.20
C THR A 425 -13.45 10.86 -9.88
N ALA A 426 -14.62 10.37 -9.43
CA ALA A 426 -14.73 9.62 -8.17
C ALA A 426 -13.88 8.35 -8.19
N ARG A 427 -13.32 8.00 -7.02
CA ARG A 427 -12.67 6.70 -6.83
C ARG A 427 -13.76 5.65 -6.59
N VAL A 428 -14.14 4.96 -7.65
CA VAL A 428 -15.13 3.88 -7.64
C VAL A 428 -14.46 2.51 -7.67
N GLY A 429 -14.97 1.54 -6.92
CA GLY A 429 -14.32 0.24 -6.81
C GLY A 429 -15.17 -0.86 -6.18
N GLY A 430 -14.59 -2.04 -6.03
CA GLY A 430 -15.28 -3.22 -5.52
C GLY A 430 -14.47 -4.52 -5.64
N CYS A 431 -15.03 -5.67 -5.24
CA CYS A 431 -16.44 -5.89 -4.86
C CYS A 431 -16.62 -6.41 -3.42
N GLU A 432 -15.62 -6.25 -2.56
CA GLU A 432 -15.67 -6.65 -1.14
C GLU A 432 -16.11 -8.11 -0.90
N VAL A 433 -15.64 -9.02 -1.75
CA VAL A 433 -15.95 -10.45 -1.58
C VAL A 433 -15.38 -11.01 -0.27
N ALA A 434 -16.16 -11.85 0.40
CA ALA A 434 -15.74 -12.57 1.60
C ALA A 434 -14.76 -13.70 1.26
N GLY A 435 -13.59 -13.72 1.90
CA GLY A 435 -12.70 -14.88 1.92
C GLY A 435 -11.67 -14.93 0.79
N GLY A 436 -11.02 -13.81 0.48
CA GLY A 436 -9.96 -13.73 -0.53
C GLY A 436 -10.54 -13.72 -1.94
N ALA A 437 -10.14 -14.68 -2.78
CA ALA A 437 -10.66 -14.77 -4.15
C ALA A 437 -12.11 -15.28 -4.23
N ALA A 438 -12.59 -15.95 -3.17
CA ALA A 438 -13.92 -16.54 -3.09
C ALA A 438 -14.23 -17.49 -4.28
N GLY A 439 -13.29 -18.40 -4.59
CA GLY A 439 -13.39 -19.26 -5.77
C GLY A 439 -13.24 -18.44 -7.05
N SER A 440 -14.23 -18.49 -7.94
CA SER A 440 -14.23 -17.68 -9.17
C SER A 440 -14.76 -16.26 -8.98
N TYR A 441 -15.37 -15.91 -7.84
CA TYR A 441 -16.20 -14.71 -7.71
C TYR A 441 -15.41 -13.42 -7.99
N LEU A 442 -14.24 -13.25 -7.37
CA LEU A 442 -13.39 -12.08 -7.65
C LEU A 442 -12.97 -12.03 -9.12
N GLY A 443 -12.57 -13.17 -9.70
CA GLY A 443 -12.19 -13.25 -11.11
C GLY A 443 -13.33 -12.92 -12.06
N ASP A 444 -14.54 -13.42 -11.78
CA ASP A 444 -15.75 -13.17 -12.58
C ASP A 444 -16.12 -11.68 -12.56
N PHE A 445 -16.02 -11.04 -11.39
CA PHE A 445 -16.26 -9.60 -11.24
C PHE A 445 -15.21 -8.78 -12.01
N LEU A 446 -13.92 -9.08 -11.86
CA LEU A 446 -12.86 -8.38 -12.59
C LEU A 446 -13.00 -8.57 -14.12
N ALA A 447 -13.43 -9.75 -14.56
CA ALA A 447 -13.72 -10.01 -15.98
C ALA A 447 -14.92 -9.20 -16.49
N HIS A 448 -15.97 -9.05 -15.68
CA HIS A 448 -17.12 -8.17 -15.96
C HIS A 448 -16.65 -6.71 -16.12
N CYS A 449 -15.91 -6.18 -15.14
CA CYS A 449 -15.39 -4.81 -15.22
C CYS A 449 -14.42 -4.60 -16.41
N ALA A 450 -13.67 -5.62 -16.80
CA ALA A 450 -12.69 -5.50 -17.88
C ALA A 450 -13.31 -5.61 -19.28
N SER A 451 -14.34 -6.43 -19.44
CA SER A 451 -14.80 -6.86 -20.77
C SER A 451 -16.29 -7.22 -20.87
N GLY A 452 -17.01 -7.22 -19.75
CA GLY A 452 -18.46 -7.41 -19.72
C GLY A 452 -19.20 -6.21 -20.29
N THR A 453 -20.47 -6.40 -20.66
CA THR A 453 -21.35 -5.28 -21.03
C THR A 453 -21.84 -4.61 -19.75
N ASN A 454 -21.58 -3.31 -19.61
CA ASN A 454 -22.07 -2.51 -18.49
C ASN A 454 -23.60 -2.39 -18.56
N TYR A 455 -24.31 -2.75 -17.49
CA TYR A 455 -25.78 -2.77 -17.48
C TYR A 455 -26.43 -1.37 -17.50
N ALA A 456 -25.72 -0.33 -17.08
CA ALA A 456 -26.24 1.04 -17.06
C ALA A 456 -26.01 1.76 -18.39
N THR A 457 -24.83 1.61 -19.00
CA THR A 457 -24.43 2.33 -20.22
C THR A 457 -24.57 1.53 -21.50
N GLY A 458 -24.56 0.19 -21.42
CA GLY A 458 -24.50 -0.72 -22.57
C GLY A 458 -23.13 -0.79 -23.24
N GLU A 459 -22.12 -0.08 -22.71
CA GLU A 459 -20.74 -0.11 -23.21
C GLU A 459 -19.95 -1.31 -22.64
N ILE A 460 -18.72 -1.51 -23.12
CA ILE A 460 -17.84 -2.57 -22.61
C ILE A 460 -17.03 -2.05 -21.43
N GLY A 461 -17.08 -2.80 -20.32
CA GLY A 461 -16.33 -2.56 -19.09
C GLY A 461 -17.03 -1.60 -18.13
N THR A 462 -16.59 -1.66 -16.86
CA THR A 462 -17.06 -0.80 -15.78
C THR A 462 -15.83 -0.16 -15.11
N PRO A 463 -15.80 1.17 -14.90
CA PRO A 463 -14.67 1.84 -14.26
C PRO A 463 -14.34 1.23 -12.89
N LEU A 464 -13.04 1.05 -12.64
CA LEU A 464 -12.52 0.39 -11.45
C LEU A 464 -11.21 1.08 -11.01
N GLU A 465 -11.34 2.09 -10.15
CA GLU A 465 -10.23 2.88 -9.60
C GLU A 465 -9.55 2.20 -8.42
N PHE A 466 -10.22 1.22 -7.78
CA PHE A 466 -9.61 0.33 -6.80
C PHE A 466 -10.31 -1.05 -6.79
N ILE A 467 -9.59 -2.06 -6.32
CA ILE A 467 -10.08 -3.43 -6.11
C ILE A 467 -10.16 -3.69 -4.62
N SER A 468 -11.20 -4.38 -4.19
CA SER A 468 -11.37 -4.73 -2.79
C SER A 468 -11.93 -6.13 -2.56
N PHE A 469 -11.52 -6.72 -1.43
CA PHE A 469 -11.92 -8.03 -0.94
C PHE A 469 -11.63 -8.12 0.57
N HIS A 470 -12.24 -9.10 1.23
CA HIS A 470 -12.03 -9.35 2.65
C HIS A 470 -11.14 -10.57 2.86
N ALA A 471 -10.22 -10.48 3.82
CA ALA A 471 -9.40 -11.61 4.22
C ALA A 471 -9.33 -11.67 5.74
N LYS A 472 -9.73 -12.81 6.30
CA LYS A 472 -9.88 -12.98 7.74
C LYS A 472 -9.14 -14.21 8.25
N GLY A 473 -8.72 -14.15 9.50
CA GLY A 473 -8.24 -15.35 10.21
C GLY A 473 -9.39 -16.32 10.51
N ALA A 474 -9.10 -17.32 11.33
CA ALA A 474 -10.10 -18.29 11.75
C ALA A 474 -9.79 -18.82 13.15
N PRO A 475 -9.84 -17.99 14.21
CA PRO A 475 -9.46 -18.40 15.53
C PRO A 475 -10.36 -19.52 16.04
N LEU A 476 -9.77 -20.44 16.78
CA LEU A 476 -10.45 -21.58 17.37
C LEU A 476 -10.08 -21.69 18.84
N TRP A 477 -11.01 -22.19 19.64
CA TRP A 477 -10.69 -22.68 20.98
C TRP A 477 -10.20 -24.12 20.89
N VAL A 478 -8.99 -24.37 21.39
CA VAL A 478 -8.38 -25.71 21.43
C VAL A 478 -8.39 -26.19 22.87
N ASN A 479 -9.16 -27.25 23.15
CA ASN A 479 -9.13 -27.91 24.45
C ASN A 479 -7.75 -28.54 24.69
N SER A 480 -7.17 -28.28 25.86
CA SER A 480 -5.85 -28.77 26.21
C SER A 480 -5.69 -28.92 27.72
N THR A 481 -5.08 -30.02 28.15
CA THR A 481 -4.66 -30.22 29.54
C THR A 481 -3.41 -29.44 29.90
N ASP A 482 -2.68 -28.94 28.90
CA ASP A 482 -1.43 -28.20 29.08
C ASP A 482 -1.69 -26.71 29.36
N SER A 483 -2.94 -26.26 29.21
CA SER A 483 -3.36 -24.90 29.58
C SER A 483 -4.05 -24.91 30.96
N PRO A 484 -3.72 -23.96 31.86
CA PRO A 484 -4.36 -23.85 33.17
C PRO A 484 -5.88 -23.58 33.08
N ASN A 485 -6.36 -23.09 31.94
CA ASN A 485 -7.78 -22.78 31.71
C ASN A 485 -8.54 -23.90 30.96
N GLY A 486 -7.93 -25.08 30.78
CA GLY A 486 -8.53 -26.22 30.06
C GLY A 486 -8.50 -26.10 28.53
N GLY A 487 -7.90 -25.03 28.00
CA GLY A 487 -7.69 -24.80 26.56
C GLY A 487 -7.05 -23.44 26.28
N TYR A 488 -6.83 -23.15 25.00
CA TYR A 488 -6.22 -21.90 24.52
C TYR A 488 -6.81 -21.46 23.19
N VAL A 489 -6.64 -20.17 22.85
CA VAL A 489 -7.00 -19.64 21.52
C VAL A 489 -5.90 -19.98 20.52
N GLN A 490 -6.27 -20.52 19.36
CA GLN A 490 -5.38 -20.67 18.21
C GLN A 490 -5.86 -19.75 17.08
N MET A 491 -5.06 -18.75 16.72
CA MET A 491 -5.44 -17.65 15.81
C MET A 491 -5.57 -18.04 14.33
N ASN A 492 -4.80 -19.04 13.89
CA ASN A 492 -4.76 -19.51 12.50
C ASN A 492 -4.44 -18.41 11.46
N ILE A 493 -3.34 -17.66 11.66
CA ILE A 493 -2.90 -16.60 10.73
C ILE A 493 -2.76 -17.07 9.28
N SER A 494 -2.38 -18.35 9.10
CA SER A 494 -2.22 -18.97 7.78
C SER A 494 -3.48 -18.92 6.92
N THR A 495 -4.68 -18.96 7.52
CA THR A 495 -5.95 -18.87 6.80
C THR A 495 -6.09 -17.51 6.13
N GLN A 496 -5.85 -16.43 6.88
CA GLN A 496 -5.90 -15.07 6.35
C GLN A 496 -4.88 -14.88 5.24
N LEU A 497 -3.62 -15.28 5.47
CA LEU A 497 -2.54 -15.07 4.52
C LEU A 497 -2.72 -15.86 3.21
N ARG A 498 -3.30 -17.07 3.27
CA ARG A 498 -3.66 -17.82 2.04
C ARG A 498 -4.77 -17.13 1.25
N GLN A 499 -5.79 -16.59 1.91
CA GLN A 499 -6.86 -15.83 1.24
C GLN A 499 -6.31 -14.60 0.52
N ILE A 500 -5.37 -13.88 1.15
CA ILE A 500 -4.68 -12.74 0.55
C ILE A 500 -3.86 -13.17 -0.67
N ASP A 501 -3.03 -14.20 -0.52
CA ASP A 501 -2.16 -14.69 -1.59
C ASP A 501 -2.97 -15.15 -2.82
N GLU A 502 -4.10 -15.83 -2.59
CA GLU A 502 -5.04 -16.25 -3.63
C GLU A 502 -5.65 -15.05 -4.36
N ALA A 503 -6.19 -14.08 -3.62
CA ALA A 503 -6.79 -12.88 -4.20
C ALA A 503 -5.78 -12.04 -4.99
N PHE A 504 -4.57 -11.84 -4.46
CA PHE A 504 -3.49 -11.18 -5.19
C PHE A 504 -3.08 -11.94 -6.44
N GLY A 505 -3.07 -13.29 -6.38
CA GLY A 505 -2.85 -14.13 -7.56
C GLY A 505 -3.91 -13.91 -8.64
N VAL A 506 -5.18 -13.78 -8.26
CA VAL A 506 -6.28 -13.45 -9.18
C VAL A 506 -6.07 -12.06 -9.78
N VAL A 507 -5.85 -11.02 -8.98
CA VAL A 507 -5.60 -9.65 -9.50
C VAL A 507 -4.40 -9.62 -10.45
N ALA A 508 -3.29 -10.28 -10.08
CA ALA A 508 -2.08 -10.35 -10.90
C ALA A 508 -2.27 -11.04 -12.26
N SER A 509 -3.33 -11.86 -12.40
CA SER A 509 -3.70 -12.52 -13.64
C SER A 509 -4.42 -11.61 -14.65
N PHE A 510 -4.85 -10.41 -14.22
CA PHE A 510 -5.41 -9.36 -15.08
C PHE A 510 -4.35 -8.25 -15.28
N PRO A 511 -3.59 -8.25 -16.39
CA PRO A 511 -2.47 -7.31 -16.58
C PRO A 511 -2.86 -5.84 -16.44
N GLN A 512 -4.06 -5.46 -16.89
CA GLN A 512 -4.59 -4.10 -16.80
C GLN A 512 -4.85 -3.64 -15.35
N TYR A 513 -5.01 -4.58 -14.41
CA TYR A 513 -5.32 -4.27 -13.00
C TYR A 513 -4.15 -4.44 -12.05
N ARG A 514 -2.97 -4.83 -12.53
CA ARG A 514 -1.79 -5.01 -11.65
C ARG A 514 -1.41 -3.76 -10.85
N SER A 515 -1.59 -2.59 -11.46
CA SER A 515 -1.30 -1.30 -10.83
C SER A 515 -2.51 -0.67 -10.13
N THR A 516 -3.70 -1.26 -10.31
CA THR A 516 -4.92 -0.79 -9.65
C THR A 516 -4.76 -0.93 -8.14
N PRO A 517 -4.98 0.15 -7.36
CA PRO A 517 -4.96 0.11 -5.91
C PRO A 517 -5.83 -1.02 -5.35
N ILE A 518 -5.27 -1.80 -4.44
CA ILE A 518 -6.02 -2.79 -3.66
C ILE A 518 -6.24 -2.23 -2.25
N VAL A 519 -7.49 -2.28 -1.78
CA VAL A 519 -7.83 -2.07 -0.38
C VAL A 519 -8.55 -3.31 0.13
N MET A 520 -7.99 -3.99 1.13
CA MET A 520 -8.70 -5.10 1.78
C MET A 520 -9.74 -4.51 2.74
N GLY A 521 -11.03 -4.52 2.36
CA GLY A 521 -12.10 -3.78 3.05
C GLY A 521 -12.50 -4.33 4.42
N GLU A 522 -12.10 -5.56 4.75
CA GLU A 522 -12.14 -6.11 6.11
C GLU A 522 -10.96 -7.06 6.33
N TYR A 523 -10.09 -6.73 7.29
CA TYR A 523 -8.81 -7.37 7.54
C TYR A 523 -8.62 -7.65 9.04
N ASP A 524 -9.15 -8.78 9.52
CA ASP A 524 -9.13 -9.07 10.97
C ASP A 524 -8.95 -10.55 11.27
N PRO A 525 -8.61 -10.91 12.52
CA PRO A 525 -8.45 -12.31 12.87
C PRO A 525 -9.75 -13.13 12.75
N ASP A 526 -10.95 -12.55 12.76
CA ASP A 526 -12.21 -13.34 12.66
C ASP A 526 -13.35 -12.67 11.87
N GLY A 527 -14.43 -13.43 11.65
CA GLY A 527 -15.61 -13.04 10.86
C GLY A 527 -16.58 -12.02 11.45
N CYS A 528 -16.66 -11.89 12.79
CA CYS A 528 -17.80 -11.22 13.41
C CYS A 528 -17.40 -10.37 14.62
N ALA A 529 -17.21 -9.07 14.41
CA ALA A 529 -16.79 -8.14 15.45
C ALA A 529 -17.72 -8.11 16.69
N ALA A 530 -19.02 -8.25 16.47
CA ALA A 530 -20.05 -8.27 17.51
C ALA A 530 -20.33 -9.66 18.12
N CYS A 531 -19.72 -10.74 17.64
CA CYS A 531 -19.97 -12.07 18.20
C CYS A 531 -19.10 -12.33 19.44
N THR A 532 -19.56 -13.14 20.38
CA THR A 532 -18.79 -13.55 21.57
C THR A 532 -18.60 -15.06 21.59
N SER A 533 -17.37 -15.52 21.84
CA SER A 533 -17.07 -16.94 22.02
C SER A 533 -15.73 -17.11 22.75
N GLN A 534 -15.45 -18.30 23.26
CA GLN A 534 -14.13 -18.62 23.83
C GLN A 534 -13.00 -18.47 22.80
N ALA A 535 -13.27 -18.74 21.52
CA ALA A 535 -12.29 -18.56 20.45
C ALA A 535 -11.90 -17.08 20.23
N TYR A 536 -12.69 -16.14 20.74
CA TYR A 536 -12.47 -14.69 20.60
C TYR A 536 -11.78 -14.05 21.80
N GLY A 537 -11.25 -14.86 22.74
CA GLY A 537 -10.51 -14.37 23.91
C GLY A 537 -9.29 -13.50 23.60
N TYR A 538 -8.82 -13.50 22.34
CA TYR A 538 -7.68 -12.71 21.88
C TYR A 538 -7.93 -11.18 21.86
N ARG A 539 -9.19 -10.75 21.75
CA ARG A 539 -9.57 -9.38 21.33
C ARG A 539 -9.25 -8.27 22.33
N ASN A 540 -9.21 -8.58 23.62
CA ASN A 540 -8.96 -7.60 24.67
C ASN A 540 -7.46 -7.43 24.98
N GLY A 541 -6.69 -8.50 24.82
CA GLY A 541 -5.30 -8.58 25.29
C GLY A 541 -4.27 -8.44 24.17
N LEU A 542 -3.07 -8.96 24.45
CA LEU A 542 -1.87 -8.77 23.62
C LEU A 542 -1.83 -9.61 22.34
N LEU A 543 -2.69 -10.64 22.24
CA LEU A 543 -2.69 -11.49 21.05
C LEU A 543 -3.20 -10.74 19.81
N TYR A 544 -4.16 -9.81 19.98
CA TYR A 544 -4.64 -8.98 18.87
C TYR A 544 -3.54 -8.06 18.29
N PRO A 545 -2.85 -7.18 19.06
CA PRO A 545 -1.79 -6.35 18.51
C PRO A 545 -0.65 -7.16 17.87
N ALA A 546 -0.23 -8.28 18.48
CA ALA A 546 0.83 -9.11 17.91
C ALA A 546 0.41 -9.79 16.60
N TYR A 547 -0.84 -10.27 16.50
CA TYR A 547 -1.39 -10.80 15.26
C TYR A 547 -1.43 -9.73 14.17
N THR A 548 -1.99 -8.56 14.49
CA THR A 548 -2.09 -7.41 13.58
C THR A 548 -0.71 -7.03 13.06
N ALA A 549 0.29 -6.95 13.94
CA ALA A 549 1.67 -6.68 13.57
C ALA A 549 2.22 -7.72 12.57
N ALA A 550 2.06 -9.01 12.88
CA ALA A 550 2.61 -10.09 12.08
C ALA A 550 1.90 -10.28 10.72
N SER A 551 0.59 -10.03 10.65
CA SER A 551 -0.22 -10.24 9.45
C SER A 551 -0.07 -9.10 8.45
N PHE A 552 -0.13 -7.83 8.89
CA PHE A 552 0.00 -6.66 8.01
C PHE A 552 1.34 -6.67 7.27
N MET A 553 2.45 -6.90 7.98
CA MET A 553 3.78 -6.93 7.36
C MET A 553 3.91 -8.05 6.30
N ARG A 554 3.23 -9.18 6.54
CA ARG A 554 3.20 -10.30 5.60
C ARG A 554 2.31 -10.02 4.39
N ALA A 555 1.19 -9.33 4.57
CA ALA A 555 0.35 -8.89 3.47
C ALA A 555 1.12 -7.96 2.51
N MET A 556 1.92 -7.02 3.04
CA MET A 556 2.80 -6.18 2.22
C MET A 556 3.82 -7.03 1.44
N SER A 557 4.46 -8.00 2.09
CA SER A 557 5.41 -8.90 1.41
C SER A 557 4.74 -9.72 0.29
N LEU A 558 3.53 -10.24 0.51
CA LEU A 558 2.78 -10.98 -0.50
C LEU A 558 2.40 -10.09 -1.69
N ALA A 559 2.03 -8.83 -1.45
CA ALA A 559 1.72 -7.88 -2.52
C ALA A 559 2.95 -7.63 -3.42
N THR A 560 4.12 -7.42 -2.81
CA THR A 560 5.40 -7.30 -3.53
C THR A 560 5.71 -8.55 -4.35
N GLN A 561 5.60 -9.74 -3.75
CA GLN A 561 5.85 -11.02 -4.44
C GLN A 561 4.92 -11.27 -5.63
N ARG A 562 3.64 -10.86 -5.49
CA ARG A 562 2.64 -11.00 -6.56
C ARG A 562 2.68 -9.88 -7.59
N GLY A 563 3.44 -8.80 -7.33
CA GLY A 563 3.53 -7.64 -8.21
C GLY A 563 2.22 -6.88 -8.32
N VAL A 564 1.49 -6.72 -7.20
CA VAL A 564 0.21 -6.00 -7.12
C VAL A 564 0.32 -4.80 -6.18
N ASN A 565 -0.54 -3.79 -6.39
CA ASN A 565 -0.49 -2.52 -5.66
C ASN A 565 -1.39 -2.53 -4.41
N LEU A 566 -0.92 -3.07 -3.29
CA LEU A 566 -1.63 -2.97 -2.01
C LEU A 566 -1.50 -1.56 -1.42
N THR A 567 -2.63 -0.89 -1.19
CA THR A 567 -2.69 0.49 -0.70
C THR A 567 -3.41 0.64 0.64
N GLY A 568 -4.17 -0.38 1.06
CA GLY A 568 -4.92 -0.34 2.32
C GLY A 568 -5.32 -1.72 2.84
N ALA A 569 -5.36 -1.84 4.17
CA ALA A 569 -5.90 -2.98 4.90
C ALA A 569 -6.75 -2.43 6.06
N LEU A 570 -8.05 -2.71 5.99
CA LEU A 570 -9.04 -2.06 6.83
C LEU A 570 -9.31 -2.88 8.09
N THR A 571 -9.04 -2.27 9.25
CA THR A 571 -9.34 -2.89 10.55
C THR A 571 -10.83 -2.73 10.87
N TRP A 572 -11.59 -3.84 10.83
CA TRP A 572 -13.03 -3.84 11.11
C TRP A 572 -13.27 -3.97 12.61
N ALA A 573 -13.04 -2.85 13.30
CA ALA A 573 -13.22 -2.66 14.73
C ALA A 573 -13.41 -1.17 15.05
N PHE A 574 -14.38 -0.83 15.90
CA PHE A 574 -14.64 0.55 16.31
C PHE A 574 -14.90 0.66 17.81
N GLU A 575 -16.15 0.82 18.23
CA GLU A 575 -16.61 0.84 19.62
C GLU A 575 -18.09 0.48 19.67
N TYR A 576 -18.55 0.03 20.85
CA TYR A 576 -19.97 -0.11 21.13
C TYR A 576 -20.30 0.55 22.47
N GLU A 577 -21.19 1.54 22.42
CA GLU A 577 -21.69 2.22 23.60
C GLU A 577 -23.18 1.95 23.84
N GLN A 578 -23.68 2.39 24.99
CA GLN A 578 -25.05 2.12 25.43
C GLN A 578 -26.04 2.93 24.59
N THR A 579 -27.03 2.23 24.01
CA THR A 579 -28.09 2.85 23.18
C THR A 579 -29.45 2.31 23.58
N ALA A 580 -30.53 2.87 23.01
CA ALA A 580 -31.87 2.32 23.20
C ALA A 580 -32.02 0.89 22.66
N LEU A 581 -31.19 0.47 21.69
CA LEU A 581 -31.13 -0.90 21.17
C LEU A 581 -30.20 -1.82 21.98
N LEU A 582 -29.27 -1.26 22.75
CA LEU A 582 -28.28 -2.01 23.54
C LEU A 582 -28.35 -1.73 25.04
N PRO A 583 -29.53 -1.79 25.69
CA PRO A 583 -29.63 -1.51 27.11
C PRO A 583 -28.90 -2.59 27.92
N ASN A 584 -27.81 -2.22 28.57
CA ASN A 584 -26.95 -3.08 29.39
C ASN A 584 -26.30 -4.24 28.61
N GLN A 585 -26.12 -4.12 27.29
CA GLN A 585 -25.47 -5.16 26.48
C GLN A 585 -23.97 -4.93 26.25
N THR A 586 -23.47 -3.71 26.47
CA THR A 586 -22.06 -3.34 26.25
C THR A 586 -21.36 -3.04 27.58
N GLY A 587 -20.39 -3.86 27.95
CA GLY A 587 -19.66 -3.78 29.22
C GLY A 587 -18.20 -3.38 29.02
N PHE A 588 -17.46 -3.22 30.11
CA PHE A 588 -16.02 -3.05 30.03
C PHE A 588 -15.38 -4.39 29.63
N PHE A 589 -14.66 -4.39 28.50
CA PHE A 589 -13.93 -5.57 27.99
C PHE A 589 -14.80 -6.83 27.80
N ASP A 590 -16.04 -6.64 27.35
CA ASP A 590 -17.07 -7.66 27.07
C ASP A 590 -16.75 -8.68 25.96
N GLY A 591 -15.58 -8.57 25.32
CA GLY A 591 -15.09 -9.55 24.34
C GLY A 591 -15.46 -9.24 22.88
N PHE A 592 -16.08 -8.09 22.62
CA PHE A 592 -16.25 -7.60 21.26
C PHE A 592 -14.93 -7.16 20.62
N ARG A 593 -14.84 -7.28 19.29
CA ARG A 593 -13.71 -6.75 18.52
C ARG A 593 -13.94 -5.27 18.28
N VAL A 594 -13.36 -4.46 19.15
CA VAL A 594 -13.45 -3.00 19.15
C VAL A 594 -12.05 -2.43 19.41
N LEU A 595 -11.81 -1.19 19.01
CA LEU A 595 -10.58 -0.47 19.32
C LEU A 595 -10.67 0.23 20.68
N SER A 596 -11.89 0.54 21.14
CA SER A 596 -12.15 1.19 22.43
C SER A 596 -13.42 0.62 23.09
N THR A 597 -13.48 0.64 24.41
CA THR A 597 -14.64 0.22 25.21
C THR A 597 -14.91 1.29 26.27
N HIS A 598 -16.09 1.93 26.22
CA HIS A 598 -16.43 3.06 27.11
C HIS A 598 -15.37 4.18 27.13
N GLY A 599 -14.78 4.47 25.96
CA GLY A 599 -13.71 5.46 25.81
C GLY A 599 -12.31 5.00 26.26
N ILE A 600 -12.17 3.75 26.73
CA ILE A 600 -10.89 3.14 27.08
C ILE A 600 -10.34 2.36 25.90
N ASP A 601 -9.20 2.80 25.41
CA ASP A 601 -8.54 2.18 24.26
C ASP A 601 -8.00 0.79 24.59
N LYS A 602 -8.18 -0.15 23.67
CA LYS A 602 -7.62 -1.50 23.75
C LYS A 602 -6.20 -1.53 23.19
N PRO A 603 -5.37 -2.51 23.62
CA PRO A 603 -3.95 -2.58 23.23
C PRO A 603 -3.69 -2.55 21.71
N VAL A 604 -4.60 -3.11 20.90
CA VAL A 604 -4.45 -3.13 19.43
C VAL A 604 -4.30 -1.73 18.82
N LEU A 605 -4.96 -0.71 19.38
CA LEU A 605 -4.91 0.65 18.86
C LEU A 605 -3.48 1.22 18.92
N ASN A 606 -2.67 0.77 19.88
CA ASN A 606 -1.28 1.20 20.05
C ASN A 606 -0.36 0.71 18.91
N VAL A 607 -0.69 -0.39 18.22
CA VAL A 607 0.06 -0.81 17.03
C VAL A 607 -0.13 0.18 15.89
N HIS A 608 -1.35 0.68 15.71
CA HIS A 608 -1.64 1.70 14.71
C HIS A 608 -0.92 3.01 15.03
N ARG A 609 -0.89 3.42 16.31
CA ARG A 609 -0.10 4.56 16.78
C ARG A 609 1.39 4.41 16.47
N MET A 610 1.99 3.25 16.78
CA MET A 610 3.39 2.97 16.45
C MET A 610 3.67 3.11 14.95
N TRP A 611 2.83 2.52 14.08
CA TRP A 611 2.99 2.65 12.63
C TRP A 611 2.73 4.06 12.09
N GLY A 612 1.83 4.82 12.74
CA GLY A 612 1.58 6.22 12.41
C GLY A 612 2.77 7.15 12.69
N MET A 613 3.70 6.72 13.55
CA MET A 613 4.97 7.42 13.81
C MET A 613 6.04 7.14 12.74
N MET A 614 6.00 5.97 12.09
CA MET A 614 7.00 5.56 11.11
C MET A 614 6.89 6.36 9.81
N ASN A 615 8.03 6.72 9.21
CA ASN A 615 8.10 7.48 7.96
C ASN A 615 9.43 7.27 7.25
N GLY A 616 9.53 7.79 6.03
CA GLY A 616 10.75 7.74 5.23
C GLY A 616 10.84 6.47 4.40
N ASP A 617 12.06 6.11 4.01
CA ASP A 617 12.31 4.98 3.13
C ASP A 617 12.40 3.68 3.92
N MET A 618 11.86 2.60 3.38
CA MET A 618 12.00 1.28 3.98
C MET A 618 13.47 0.85 3.98
N VAL A 619 13.92 0.30 5.11
CA VAL A 619 15.31 -0.16 5.29
C VAL A 619 15.35 -1.69 5.31
N SER A 620 16.40 -2.25 4.70
CA SER A 620 16.64 -3.69 4.72
C SER A 620 16.61 -4.23 6.14
N THR A 621 15.70 -5.18 6.38
CA THR A 621 15.52 -5.78 7.70
C THR A 621 15.52 -7.30 7.56
N ASN A 622 16.33 -7.96 8.39
CA ASN A 622 16.38 -9.41 8.49
C ASN A 622 16.30 -9.79 9.97
N SER A 623 15.42 -10.74 10.29
CA SER A 623 15.36 -11.33 11.63
C SER A 623 15.55 -12.83 11.51
N SER A 624 16.50 -13.36 12.29
CA SER A 624 16.73 -14.80 12.43
C SER A 624 15.62 -15.51 13.19
N GLY A 625 14.79 -14.78 13.95
CA GLY A 625 13.63 -15.30 14.66
C GLY A 625 12.32 -15.23 13.87
N GLN A 626 12.32 -14.66 12.66
CA GLN A 626 11.10 -14.52 11.88
C GLN A 626 10.79 -15.82 11.12
N VAL A 627 9.59 -16.35 11.32
CA VAL A 627 9.12 -17.54 10.60
C VAL A 627 8.88 -17.18 9.13
N SER A 628 9.47 -17.99 8.24
CA SER A 628 9.42 -17.75 6.80
C SER A 628 8.01 -17.83 6.21
N MET A 629 7.72 -17.04 5.16
CA MET A 629 6.41 -16.97 4.53
C MET A 629 5.83 -18.34 4.16
N ASP A 630 6.61 -19.21 3.50
CA ASP A 630 6.16 -20.55 3.11
C ASP A 630 5.72 -21.42 4.29
N VAL A 631 6.43 -21.33 5.42
CA VAL A 631 6.05 -22.06 6.64
C VAL A 631 4.74 -21.49 7.18
N VAL A 632 4.63 -20.16 7.24
CA VAL A 632 3.40 -19.52 7.73
C VAL A 632 2.19 -19.83 6.84
N LEU A 633 2.33 -19.82 5.51
CA LEU A 633 1.24 -20.13 4.58
C LEU A 633 0.77 -21.60 4.70
N ASN A 634 1.71 -22.54 4.81
CA ASN A 634 1.41 -23.97 4.87
C ASN A 634 0.93 -24.43 6.25
N GLU A 635 1.58 -23.92 7.29
CA GLU A 635 1.49 -24.49 8.64
C GLU A 635 1.09 -23.46 9.70
N GLY A 636 1.08 -22.16 9.42
CA GLY A 636 0.95 -21.13 10.45
C GLY A 636 2.20 -21.05 11.34
N ILE A 637 2.10 -20.32 12.44
CA ILE A 637 3.18 -20.11 13.42
C ILE A 637 2.88 -21.02 14.62
N ARG A 638 3.02 -22.33 14.39
CA ARG A 638 2.60 -23.40 15.34
C ARG A 638 3.71 -24.38 15.70
N ARG A 639 4.90 -24.27 15.10
CA ARG A 639 6.02 -25.18 15.33
C ARG A 639 7.20 -24.42 15.93
N GLY A 640 7.70 -24.92 17.06
CA GLY A 640 8.94 -24.46 17.66
C GLY A 640 8.78 -23.16 18.45
N ASP A 641 9.74 -22.25 18.26
CA ASP A 641 9.81 -20.95 18.93
C ASP A 641 8.84 -19.93 18.32
N THR A 642 8.75 -18.75 18.95
CA THR A 642 7.86 -17.67 18.53
C THR A 642 8.40 -16.92 17.29
N ASP A 643 7.49 -16.29 16.53
CA ASP A 643 7.80 -15.43 15.39
C ASP A 643 8.25 -14.05 15.86
N VAL A 644 9.56 -13.84 15.88
CA VAL A 644 10.17 -12.53 16.15
C VAL A 644 10.51 -11.86 14.83
N GLY A 645 9.67 -10.93 14.39
CA GLY A 645 9.90 -10.18 13.15
C GLY A 645 10.21 -8.71 13.41
N ALA A 646 10.77 -8.05 12.39
CA ALA A 646 11.07 -6.64 12.43
C ALA A 646 10.88 -5.97 11.07
N VAL A 647 10.60 -4.68 11.09
CA VAL A 647 10.62 -3.78 9.94
C VAL A 647 11.23 -2.45 10.37
N ALA A 648 12.00 -1.82 9.49
CA ALA A 648 12.62 -0.53 9.77
C ALA A 648 12.42 0.49 8.65
N THR A 649 12.42 1.76 9.02
CA THR A 649 12.36 2.89 8.09
C THR A 649 13.36 3.96 8.49
N PHE A 650 13.83 4.74 7.51
CA PHE A 650 14.71 5.87 7.72
C PHE A 650 14.11 7.13 7.09
N ASP A 651 13.82 8.11 7.93
CA ASP A 651 13.38 9.44 7.53
C ASP A 651 14.59 10.38 7.50
N SER A 652 15.14 10.58 6.29
CA SER A 652 16.26 11.48 6.06
C SER A 652 15.95 12.94 6.39
N SER A 653 14.68 13.37 6.31
CA SER A 653 14.27 14.73 6.61
C SER A 653 14.26 15.04 8.11
N LYS A 654 13.98 14.01 8.93
CA LYS A 654 13.98 14.09 10.39
C LYS A 654 15.24 13.51 11.03
N GLU A 655 16.19 13.01 10.23
CA GLU A 655 17.33 12.23 10.70
C GLU A 655 16.89 11.19 11.75
N SER A 656 15.84 10.42 11.42
CA SER A 656 15.22 9.47 12.35
C SER A 656 15.17 8.05 11.77
N VAL A 657 15.54 7.06 12.57
CA VAL A 657 15.39 5.63 12.26
C VAL A 657 14.30 5.07 13.15
N TYR A 658 13.34 4.37 12.54
CA TYR A 658 12.27 3.68 13.24
C TYR A 658 12.46 2.18 13.06
N VAL A 659 12.47 1.42 14.15
CA VAL A 659 12.54 -0.05 14.12
C VAL A 659 11.36 -0.62 14.88
N PHE A 660 10.42 -1.21 14.17
CA PHE A 660 9.25 -1.88 14.73
C PHE A 660 9.51 -3.39 14.81
N VAL A 661 9.29 -3.98 15.98
CA VAL A 661 9.58 -5.38 16.27
C VAL A 661 8.36 -6.01 16.94
N TRP A 662 8.03 -7.24 16.54
CA TRP A 662 6.94 -8.01 17.16
C TRP A 662 7.42 -9.39 17.59
N ASN A 663 6.73 -9.98 18.57
CA ASN A 663 6.90 -11.36 18.99
C ASN A 663 5.53 -12.05 19.00
N TYR A 664 5.26 -12.93 18.04
CA TYR A 664 3.94 -13.53 17.82
C TYR A 664 3.99 -15.06 17.82
N HIS A 665 2.89 -15.70 18.22
CA HIS A 665 2.68 -17.14 18.03
C HIS A 665 1.19 -17.41 17.80
N ASP A 666 0.83 -18.40 16.97
CA ASP A 666 -0.58 -18.68 16.67
C ASP A 666 -1.35 -19.20 17.88
N GLN A 667 -0.65 -19.85 18.81
CA GLN A 667 -1.24 -20.46 20.01
C GLN A 667 -1.03 -19.55 21.21
N ASP A 668 -2.13 -19.22 21.89
CA ASP A 668 -2.16 -18.43 23.12
C ASP A 668 -1.68 -19.24 24.33
N LEU A 669 -0.41 -19.64 24.28
CA LEU A 669 0.28 -20.39 25.33
C LEU A 669 1.44 -19.56 25.86
N ASP A 670 1.97 -19.95 27.02
CA ASP A 670 3.15 -19.32 27.57
C ASP A 670 4.41 -19.84 26.87
N PHE A 671 5.21 -18.90 26.37
CA PHE A 671 6.51 -19.14 25.77
C PHE A 671 7.56 -18.29 26.50
N PRO A 672 8.84 -18.71 26.53
CA PRO A 672 9.91 -17.88 27.04
C PRO A 672 10.00 -16.56 26.29
N ASP A 673 10.34 -15.49 27.01
CA ASP A 673 10.64 -14.21 26.39
C ASP A 673 11.81 -14.35 25.41
N SER A 674 11.72 -13.65 24.28
CA SER A 674 12.79 -13.64 23.28
C SER A 674 13.81 -12.56 23.62
N ASN A 675 15.10 -12.94 23.70
CA ASN A 675 16.18 -11.96 23.78
C ASN A 675 16.48 -11.44 22.37
N VAL A 676 16.10 -10.20 22.10
CA VAL A 676 16.28 -9.55 20.80
C VAL A 676 17.56 -8.74 20.84
N ASN A 677 18.40 -8.90 19.82
CA ASN A 677 19.56 -8.07 19.59
C ASN A 677 19.42 -7.42 18.20
N ILE A 678 19.24 -6.10 18.17
CA ILE A 678 19.12 -5.33 16.93
C ILE A 678 20.50 -4.77 16.59
N ASP A 679 21.03 -5.16 15.43
CA ASP A 679 22.27 -4.64 14.89
C ASP A 679 21.96 -3.72 13.70
N ILE A 680 22.12 -2.41 13.90
CA ILE A 680 21.95 -1.38 12.87
C ILE A 680 23.33 -1.08 12.28
N GLN A 681 23.41 -1.06 10.95
CA GLN A 681 24.64 -0.81 10.20
C GLN A 681 24.44 0.38 9.26
N ASP A 682 25.55 0.95 8.80
CA ASP A 682 25.59 2.04 7.82
C ASP A 682 24.76 3.27 8.23
N LEU A 683 24.74 3.60 9.53
CA LEU A 683 24.11 4.83 10.02
C LEU A 683 24.73 6.05 9.33
N PRO A 684 23.92 6.99 8.80
CA PRO A 684 24.43 8.15 8.09
C PRO A 684 25.39 8.99 8.93
N SER A 685 26.34 9.67 8.30
CA SER A 685 27.34 10.50 9.00
C SER A 685 26.74 11.56 9.92
N ALA A 686 25.52 12.03 9.63
CA ALA A 686 24.77 12.93 10.52
C ALA A 686 24.55 12.35 11.93
N PHE A 687 24.42 11.03 12.05
CA PHE A 687 24.32 10.30 13.32
C PHE A 687 25.69 10.09 14.00
N LEU A 688 26.79 10.22 13.26
CA LEU A 688 28.17 10.02 13.72
C LEU A 688 28.84 11.33 14.17
N ASP A 689 28.45 12.46 13.58
CA ASP A 689 28.97 13.79 13.92
C ASP A 689 28.32 14.40 15.18
N SER A 690 27.35 13.69 15.78
CA SER A 690 26.73 14.07 17.05
C SER A 690 27.68 13.77 18.21
N THR A 691 28.34 14.79 18.77
CA THR A 691 29.03 14.66 20.07
C THR A 691 28.06 14.44 21.24
N ALA A 692 26.75 14.54 21.00
CA ALA A 692 25.70 14.38 21.99
C ALA A 692 25.17 12.93 22.08
N GLY A 693 25.44 12.08 21.08
CA GLY A 693 24.83 10.74 20.96
C GLY A 693 23.48 10.77 20.23
N LEU A 694 22.84 9.62 20.12
CA LEU A 694 21.49 9.43 19.57
C LEU A 694 20.49 9.20 20.68
N ASN A 695 19.35 9.88 20.61
CA ASN A 695 18.25 9.64 21.52
C ASN A 695 17.45 8.43 21.05
N LEU A 696 17.26 7.47 21.96
CA LEU A 696 16.33 6.37 21.78
C LEU A 696 15.09 6.60 22.66
N THR A 697 13.92 6.61 22.00
CA THR A 697 12.63 6.35 22.65
C THR A 697 12.17 4.95 22.30
N HIS A 698 11.89 4.11 23.30
CA HIS A 698 11.45 2.73 23.13
C HIS A 698 10.01 2.57 23.60
N TYR A 699 9.06 2.52 22.67
CA TYR A 699 7.66 2.25 22.97
C TYR A 699 7.36 0.76 23.06
N ARG A 700 6.40 0.39 23.91
CA ARG A 700 6.11 -1.01 24.21
C ARG A 700 4.61 -1.27 24.37
N ILE A 701 4.14 -2.35 23.76
CA ILE A 701 2.87 -3.00 24.10
C ILE A 701 3.19 -4.35 24.72
N ASP A 702 2.93 -4.52 26.01
CA ASP A 702 3.07 -5.78 26.75
C ASP A 702 2.12 -5.82 27.96
N ASN A 703 2.37 -6.69 28.94
CA ASN A 703 1.49 -6.81 30.11
C ASN A 703 1.48 -5.55 30.99
N ASP A 704 2.55 -4.76 30.93
CA ASP A 704 2.78 -3.65 31.84
C ASP A 704 2.67 -2.28 31.15
N HIS A 705 2.73 -2.23 29.82
CA HIS A 705 2.74 -0.99 29.03
C HIS A 705 1.72 -1.02 27.89
N SER A 706 1.03 0.11 27.70
CA SER A 706 0.07 0.32 26.61
C SER A 706 -1.07 -0.70 26.59
N ASN A 707 -1.48 -1.17 27.78
CA ASN A 707 -2.41 -2.27 27.94
C ASN A 707 -3.43 -2.03 29.08
N SER A 708 -4.54 -1.40 28.71
CA SER A 708 -5.68 -1.15 29.59
C SER A 708 -6.33 -2.43 30.12
N PHE A 709 -6.30 -3.54 29.36
CA PHE A 709 -6.95 -4.79 29.76
C PHE A 709 -6.24 -5.47 30.93
N SER A 710 -4.91 -5.58 30.88
CA SER A 710 -4.14 -6.13 31.99
C SER A 710 -4.28 -5.28 33.26
N ARG A 711 -4.34 -3.94 33.12
CA ARG A 711 -4.64 -3.03 34.24
C ARG A 711 -6.04 -3.24 34.81
N TRP A 712 -7.04 -3.39 33.96
CA TRP A 712 -8.41 -3.71 34.38
C TRP A 712 -8.51 -5.05 35.12
N GLN A 713 -7.81 -6.08 34.64
CA GLN A 713 -7.73 -7.36 35.35
C GLN A 713 -7.06 -7.22 36.72
N ALA A 714 -6.00 -6.43 36.84
CA ALA A 714 -5.32 -6.17 38.11
C ALA A 714 -6.22 -5.45 39.13
N MET A 715 -7.21 -4.67 38.67
CA MET A 715 -8.24 -4.05 39.51
C MET A 715 -9.37 -5.00 39.94
N GLY A 716 -9.31 -6.28 39.54
CA GLY A 716 -10.38 -7.24 39.81
C GLY A 716 -11.53 -7.17 38.81
N SER A 717 -11.28 -6.65 37.60
CA SER A 717 -12.22 -6.63 36.49
C SER A 717 -13.55 -5.90 36.75
N PRO A 718 -13.54 -4.66 37.29
CA PRO A 718 -14.75 -3.93 37.64
C PRO A 718 -15.60 -3.59 36.40
N GLN A 719 -16.90 -3.87 36.45
CA GLN A 719 -17.89 -3.39 35.46
C GLN A 719 -18.49 -2.02 35.82
N ALA A 720 -18.13 -1.50 37.00
CA ALA A 720 -18.46 -0.15 37.46
C ALA A 720 -17.20 0.43 38.14
N PRO A 721 -16.16 0.78 37.36
CA PRO A 721 -14.95 1.37 37.91
C PRO A 721 -15.26 2.68 38.64
N SER A 722 -14.53 3.00 39.71
CA SER A 722 -14.55 4.35 40.28
C SER A 722 -13.96 5.37 39.29
N ASP A 723 -14.17 6.66 39.53
CA ASP A 723 -13.58 7.72 38.69
C ASP A 723 -12.05 7.59 38.62
N GLU A 724 -11.38 7.27 39.74
CA GLU A 724 -9.93 7.05 39.76
C GLU A 724 -9.51 5.83 38.94
N GLN A 725 -10.23 4.71 39.08
CA GLN A 725 -9.96 3.50 38.30
C GLN A 725 -10.18 3.78 36.81
N TYR A 726 -11.23 4.50 36.44
CA TYR A 726 -11.52 4.85 35.06
C TYR A 726 -10.41 5.71 34.45
N GLN A 727 -9.92 6.73 35.16
CA GLN A 727 -8.80 7.56 34.67
C GLN A 727 -7.50 6.76 34.53
N GLU A 728 -7.23 5.82 35.43
CA GLU A 728 -6.07 4.92 35.31
C GLU A 728 -6.19 4.01 34.07
N LEU A 729 -7.38 3.50 33.76
CA LEU A 729 -7.63 2.70 32.57
C LEU A 729 -7.49 3.50 31.27
N ILE A 730 -7.98 4.75 31.25
CA ILE A 730 -7.79 5.66 30.12
C ILE A 730 -6.29 5.86 29.85
N GLN A 731 -5.51 6.13 30.90
CA GLN A 731 -4.06 6.31 30.76
C GLN A 731 -3.36 5.04 30.28
N ALA A 732 -3.73 3.88 30.82
CA ALA A 732 -3.18 2.58 30.41
C ALA A 732 -3.54 2.18 28.97
N GLY A 733 -4.58 2.77 28.39
CA GLY A 733 -4.95 2.56 26.98
C GLY A 733 -4.05 3.33 26.00
N LYS A 734 -3.30 4.33 26.47
CA LYS A 734 -2.41 5.16 25.62
C LYS A 734 -1.06 4.48 25.37
N LEU A 735 -0.33 4.98 24.37
CA LEU A 735 0.97 4.44 23.99
C LEU A 735 2.02 4.87 25.01
N GLU A 736 2.70 3.90 25.62
CA GLU A 736 3.69 4.09 26.69
C GLU A 736 5.11 3.75 26.22
N ALA A 737 6.08 4.52 26.71
CA ALA A 737 7.50 4.21 26.60
C ALA A 737 7.91 3.22 27.71
N LEU A 738 8.77 2.25 27.36
CA LEU A 738 9.30 1.24 28.28
C LEU A 738 10.14 1.86 29.41
N SER A 739 10.78 3.00 29.15
CA SER A 739 11.48 3.78 30.16
C SER A 739 11.13 5.26 30.02
N GLN A 740 11.00 5.95 31.17
CA GLN A 740 10.84 7.40 31.20
C GLN A 740 12.22 8.07 31.05
N GLY A 741 12.57 8.46 29.82
CA GLY A 741 13.78 9.22 29.50
C GLY A 741 14.50 8.71 28.25
N GLU A 742 15.14 9.63 27.53
CA GLU A 742 15.93 9.30 26.32
C GLU A 742 17.18 8.51 26.71
N THR A 743 17.37 7.35 26.08
CA THR A 743 18.64 6.62 26.20
C THR A 743 19.61 7.16 25.18
N LEU A 744 20.74 7.70 25.64
CA LEU A 744 21.82 8.15 24.77
C LEU A 744 22.66 6.98 24.28
N LEU A 745 22.72 6.83 22.96
CA LEU A 745 23.48 5.79 22.29
C LEU A 745 24.62 6.40 21.48
N MET A 746 25.78 5.75 21.51
CA MET A 746 26.95 6.19 20.77
C MET A 746 27.22 5.17 19.66
N PRO A 747 26.87 5.47 18.40
CA PRO A 747 27.28 4.64 17.28
C PRO A 747 28.81 4.57 17.19
N ILE A 748 29.34 3.42 16.83
CA ILE A 748 30.77 3.21 16.59
C ILE A 748 30.91 2.79 15.14
N ASP A 749 31.66 3.55 14.33
CA ASP A 749 31.91 3.27 12.91
C ASP A 749 30.63 3.01 12.09
N GLY A 750 29.58 3.82 12.28
CA GLY A 750 28.31 3.64 11.55
C GLY A 750 27.42 2.53 12.10
N LYS A 751 27.78 1.91 13.22
CA LYS A 751 27.08 0.73 13.77
C LYS A 751 26.54 0.97 15.16
N LEU A 752 25.40 0.36 15.45
CA LEU A 752 24.73 0.40 16.74
C LEU A 752 24.10 -0.96 17.05
N SER A 753 24.32 -1.47 18.25
CA SER A 753 23.72 -2.72 18.74
C SER A 753 22.85 -2.45 19.96
N LEU A 754 21.64 -3.00 19.97
CA LEU A 754 20.65 -2.83 21.03
C LEU A 754 20.06 -4.17 21.45
N GLY A 755 20.25 -4.54 22.71
CA GLY A 755 19.72 -5.77 23.30
C GLY A 755 18.57 -5.49 24.25
N PHE A 756 17.45 -6.22 24.10
CA PHE A 756 16.34 -6.18 25.05
C PHE A 756 15.56 -7.50 25.07
N SER A 757 14.84 -7.74 26.17
CA SER A 757 13.87 -8.83 26.24
C SER A 757 12.53 -8.39 25.64
N LEU A 758 11.95 -9.25 24.80
CA LEU A 758 10.66 -9.06 24.16
C LEU A 758 9.74 -10.23 24.53
N PRO A 759 8.79 -10.03 25.47
CA PRO A 759 7.84 -11.07 25.85
C PRO A 759 7.02 -11.59 24.68
N VAL A 760 6.54 -12.83 24.77
CA VAL A 760 5.60 -13.36 23.78
C VAL A 760 4.33 -12.51 23.74
N ARG A 761 3.83 -12.21 22.53
CA ARG A 761 2.73 -11.27 22.23
C ARG A 761 3.08 -9.78 22.40
N ALA A 762 4.32 -9.43 22.73
CA ALA A 762 4.73 -8.05 22.83
C ALA A 762 5.09 -7.44 21.46
N THR A 763 4.94 -6.14 21.35
CA THR A 763 5.45 -5.34 20.21
C THR A 763 6.24 -4.15 20.73
N SER A 764 7.23 -3.71 19.96
CA SER A 764 8.08 -2.57 20.30
C SER A 764 8.30 -1.67 19.10
N LEU A 765 8.37 -0.36 19.34
CA LEU A 765 8.88 0.60 18.39
C LEU A 765 10.07 1.32 19.01
N LEU A 766 11.23 1.21 18.36
CA LEU A 766 12.42 1.97 18.71
C LEU A 766 12.50 3.16 17.75
N VAL A 767 12.54 4.37 18.31
CA VAL A 767 12.71 5.62 17.58
C VAL A 767 14.05 6.20 17.94
N LEU A 768 14.95 6.23 16.97
CA LEU A 768 16.29 6.79 17.08
C LEU A 768 16.32 8.13 16.34
N HIS A 769 16.72 9.21 17.00
CA HIS A 769 16.84 10.52 16.35
C HIS A 769 18.04 11.30 16.84
N ASN A 770 18.52 12.21 15.99
CA ASN A 770 19.58 13.15 16.31
C ASN A 770 18.98 14.37 17.04
N ASP A 771 19.51 14.73 18.21
CA ASP A 771 18.90 15.72 19.12
C ASP A 771 19.10 17.19 18.70
N LYS A 772 19.12 17.47 17.39
CA LYS A 772 19.23 18.85 16.88
C LYS A 772 17.89 19.60 16.83
N SER A 773 16.78 18.94 17.15
CA SER A 773 15.45 19.57 17.17
C SER A 773 14.70 19.22 18.44
N ALA A 774 14.89 20.08 19.44
CA ALA A 774 13.96 20.19 20.56
C ALA A 774 12.54 20.52 20.05
N SER A 775 11.55 20.06 20.81
CA SER A 775 10.18 20.60 20.93
C SER A 775 9.27 20.55 19.70
N PHE A 776 8.47 19.49 19.59
CA PHE A 776 7.09 19.57 19.09
C PHE A 776 6.19 18.64 19.92
N VAL A 777 5.48 19.25 20.89
CA VAL A 777 4.29 18.71 21.56
C VAL A 777 3.09 19.03 20.69
#